data_AF-A0A2K9A156-F1
#
_entry.id   AF-A0A2K9A156-F1
#
_cell.length_a   1.000
_cell.length_b   1.000
_cell.length_c   1.000
_cell.angle_alpha   90.00
_cell.angle_beta   90.00
_cell.angle_gamma   90.00
#
_symmetry.space_group_name_H-M   'P 1'
#
loop_
_entity.id
_entity.type
_entity.pdbx_description
1 polymer ?
#
loop_
_entity_poly.entity_id
_entity_poly.type
_entity_poly.pdbx_seq_one_letter_code
_entity_poly.pdbx_strand_id
1 'polypeptide(L)'
;MKKQKEVLEQVITKEPFVIFQFAKIEGIRGKQVYKSDRFVSPIFGRRVKDVVTVPFTVKNTGDTTRRFDAFRTKHKMSDDEAIEKYGTKYYEFTNIVSHKTRDEIFGPTNYDDMNIPEEKQEEKPKIISPIGAGHKYQKPEKQKSKVDDFPFRTKPEVKPEPQRQVFHAKPEEDNFRSHEPKVETYQREKPEPAKPVVASDFGFLDDKNSPKVSETIKTPSLDKKETYQHPSISLFSKKDRDTNEQPQWLLDQIDVINATLQQFGIEGEVKSSKKGPTVTRYEIALEPGVNVKRILSISDNLMMSLASKSIRIEAPIPGKPFVGLEVPNKKTEIVAFGNVVDDPRFYNDKEHPLKVALGVDIDGENIYADIQAMPHGLIAGATNSGKSVCVNTILVSLLIKNSPEDLKLILIDPKMVELTPYNDLPHLVTPVITDAKMAAQALNWAVDEMERRYQKFSQSRARDIRSFNDNVKRGLIDDPKMPYIVIVIDELADLMMVAAHEVEDAIQRITQKARAAGIHLLVATQRPTTDVVKGTIKSNIPVRIAFKVASFVDSTTILDGAGAETLLGKGDMLFKKSDRPHRLQGAYIPDDEIYAVTDFIRERYDQNYIFEHEALKQQAELKEIASDELFEDVAYFVVETDNASINSIQKQFEIGFNRAQKLVEMLEYYHIVSPSQGTKAREVLVNMRELNTILGKEEN
;
A
#
# COMPACT_ATOMS: atom_id res chain seq x y z
N MET A 1 -48.99 24.46 60.47
CA MET A 1 -47.97 25.35 59.88
C MET A 1 -47.28 24.60 58.76
N LYS A 2 -47.45 25.05 57.50
CA LYS A 2 -46.92 24.42 56.29
C LYS A 2 -45.40 24.66 56.21
N LYS A 3 -44.59 23.61 56.05
CA LYS A 3 -43.17 23.72 55.69
C LYS A 3 -43.07 24.20 54.24
N GLN A 4 -42.57 25.41 54.05
CA GLN A 4 -42.19 25.92 52.72
C GLN A 4 -40.96 25.15 52.23
N LYS A 5 -41.08 24.58 51.03
CA LYS A 5 -39.98 24.05 50.24
C LYS A 5 -39.24 25.26 49.64
N GLU A 6 -38.01 25.52 50.08
CA GLU A 6 -37.11 26.40 49.32
C GLU A 6 -36.66 25.66 48.06
N VAL A 7 -37.16 26.13 46.92
CA VAL A 7 -36.64 25.77 45.60
C VAL A 7 -35.46 26.71 45.36
N LEU A 8 -34.24 26.17 45.38
CA LEU A 8 -33.06 26.88 44.87
C LEU A 8 -33.18 26.95 43.34
N GLU A 9 -33.72 28.06 42.83
CA GLU A 9 -33.53 28.43 41.43
C GLU A 9 -32.05 28.75 41.20
N GLN A 10 -31.32 27.81 40.60
CA GLN A 10 -30.03 28.13 40.00
C GLN A 10 -30.28 29.02 38.79
N VAL A 11 -30.07 30.32 38.96
CA VAL A 11 -30.00 31.27 37.86
C VAL A 11 -28.77 30.94 37.03
N ILE A 12 -28.95 30.15 35.97
CA ILE A 12 -27.92 29.93 34.96
C ILE A 12 -27.81 31.22 34.15
N THR A 13 -26.89 32.10 34.54
CA THR A 13 -26.43 33.17 33.66
C THR A 13 -25.76 32.53 32.45
N LYS A 14 -26.46 32.49 31.31
CA LYS A 14 -25.85 32.14 30.03
C LYS A 14 -24.84 33.22 29.69
N GLU A 15 -23.57 32.95 29.95
CA GLU A 15 -22.51 33.74 29.34
C GLU A 15 -22.58 33.53 27.81
N PRO A 16 -22.56 34.62 27.01
CA PRO A 16 -22.59 34.49 25.57
C PRO A 16 -21.33 33.76 25.10
N PHE A 17 -21.51 32.77 24.23
CA PHE A 17 -20.41 32.04 23.60
C PHE A 17 -19.49 33.02 22.85
N VAL A 18 -18.26 33.16 23.32
CA VAL A 18 -17.23 33.99 22.67
C VAL A 18 -16.35 33.09 21.81
N ILE A 19 -16.37 33.34 20.50
CA ILE A 19 -15.42 32.74 19.56
C ILE A 19 -14.07 33.44 19.78
N PHE A 20 -13.06 32.72 20.24
CA PHE A 20 -11.70 33.24 20.32
C PHE A 20 -11.16 33.47 18.90
N GLN A 21 -11.15 34.72 18.45
CA GLN A 21 -10.43 35.13 17.25
C GLN A 21 -8.93 35.15 17.55
N PHE A 22 -8.13 34.48 16.72
CA PHE A 22 -6.69 34.68 16.70
C PHE A 22 -6.39 36.18 16.52
N ALA A 23 -5.46 36.71 17.30
CA ALA A 23 -4.98 38.08 17.10
C ALA A 23 -4.52 38.24 15.65
N LYS A 24 -5.19 39.12 14.89
CA LYS A 24 -4.68 39.56 13.61
C LYS A 24 -3.31 40.19 13.89
N ILE A 25 -2.27 39.55 13.37
CA ILE A 25 -0.93 40.14 13.32
C ILE A 25 -1.03 41.31 12.33
N GLU A 26 -1.36 42.49 12.84
CA GLU A 26 -1.22 43.74 12.11
C GLU A 26 0.28 44.02 11.97
N GLY A 27 0.84 43.75 10.79
CA GLY A 27 2.25 44.02 10.52
C GLY A 27 2.83 43.55 9.18
N ILE A 28 2.23 42.57 8.49
CA ILE A 28 2.81 42.02 7.23
C ILE A 28 1.88 42.25 6.02
N ARG A 29 1.14 43.35 6.02
CA ARG A 29 0.50 43.87 4.80
C ARG A 29 1.02 45.26 4.50
N GLY A 30 2.33 45.32 4.21
CA GLY A 30 2.88 46.43 3.46
C GLY A 30 2.20 46.52 2.09
N LYS A 31 1.97 47.75 1.62
CA LYS A 31 1.48 48.06 0.26
C LYS A 31 2.53 47.70 -0.81
N GLN A 32 2.99 46.46 -0.87
CA GLN A 32 3.70 45.94 -2.02
C GLN A 32 2.71 45.13 -2.84
N VAL A 33 2.18 45.77 -3.87
CA VAL A 33 1.46 45.10 -4.95
C VAL A 33 2.46 44.14 -5.59
N TYR A 34 2.16 42.84 -5.53
CA TYR A 34 2.94 41.82 -6.22
C TYR A 34 2.95 42.17 -7.72
N LYS A 35 4.10 42.56 -8.27
CA LYS A 35 4.28 42.67 -9.71
C LYS A 35 4.48 41.25 -10.22
N SER A 36 3.56 40.77 -11.05
CA SER A 36 3.71 39.47 -11.70
C SER A 36 4.93 39.49 -12.60
N ASP A 37 5.99 38.80 -12.22
CA ASP A 37 7.07 38.52 -13.16
C ASP A 37 6.60 37.45 -14.14
N ARG A 38 6.70 37.78 -15.42
CA ARG A 38 6.34 36.90 -16.54
C ARG A 38 7.20 35.65 -16.44
N PHE A 39 6.58 34.47 -16.42
CA PHE A 39 7.30 33.19 -16.43
C PHE A 39 8.26 33.15 -17.62
N VAL A 40 9.55 32.95 -17.37
CA VAL A 40 10.58 32.78 -18.39
C VAL A 40 10.95 31.32 -18.40
N SER A 41 10.70 30.62 -19.51
CA SER A 41 11.12 29.23 -19.66
C SER A 41 12.64 29.13 -19.48
N PRO A 42 13.15 28.20 -18.66
CA PRO A 42 14.59 27.99 -18.48
C PRO A 42 15.32 27.63 -19.78
N ILE A 43 14.60 27.08 -20.76
CA ILE A 43 15.17 26.58 -22.03
C ILE A 43 15.12 27.65 -23.14
N PHE A 44 14.03 28.41 -23.26
CA PHE A 44 13.81 29.30 -24.42
C PHE A 44 13.87 30.81 -24.10
N GLY A 45 14.08 31.18 -22.83
CA GLY A 45 14.18 32.57 -22.42
C GLY A 45 12.91 33.38 -22.76
N ARG A 46 13.06 34.70 -22.93
CA ARG A 46 11.94 35.64 -23.15
C ARG A 46 11.35 35.62 -24.58
N ARG A 47 11.77 34.70 -25.45
CA ARG A 47 11.41 34.67 -26.87
C ARG A 47 10.26 33.71 -27.22
N VAL A 48 9.38 33.41 -26.27
CA VAL A 48 8.15 32.68 -26.56
C VAL A 48 7.04 33.70 -26.83
N LYS A 49 6.52 33.74 -28.07
CA LYS A 49 5.29 34.46 -28.39
C LYS A 49 4.13 33.68 -27.78
N ASP A 50 3.53 34.20 -26.71
CA ASP A 50 2.29 33.68 -26.16
C ASP A 50 1.15 33.94 -27.16
N VAL A 51 0.93 33.00 -28.08
CA VAL A 51 -0.28 32.99 -28.90
C VAL A 51 -1.37 32.32 -28.08
N VAL A 52 -2.12 33.12 -27.33
CA VAL A 52 -3.38 32.65 -26.71
C VAL A 52 -4.43 32.63 -27.81
N THR A 53 -4.58 31.51 -28.51
CA THR A 53 -5.81 31.24 -29.27
C THR A 53 -6.90 30.86 -28.29
N VAL A 54 -7.65 31.86 -27.81
CA VAL A 54 -8.96 31.63 -27.21
C VAL A 54 -9.98 31.43 -28.34
N PRO A 55 -10.55 30.23 -28.52
CA PRO A 55 -11.64 30.07 -29.45
C PRO A 55 -12.89 30.65 -28.76
N PHE A 56 -13.46 31.69 -29.36
CA PHE A 56 -14.77 32.29 -29.08
C PHE A 56 -14.87 33.25 -27.88
N THR A 57 -15.05 34.53 -28.20
CA THR A 57 -15.56 35.55 -27.28
C THR A 57 -17.09 35.43 -27.19
N VAL A 58 -17.58 34.88 -26.07
CA VAL A 58 -19.01 34.91 -25.75
C VAL A 58 -19.40 36.36 -25.42
N LYS A 59 -20.26 36.98 -26.23
CA LYS A 59 -20.87 38.27 -25.88
C LYS A 59 -21.69 38.06 -24.60
N ASN A 60 -21.42 38.88 -23.57
CA ASN A 60 -22.19 38.94 -22.32
C ASN A 60 -23.66 39.28 -22.64
N THR A 61 -24.46 38.26 -22.94
CA THR A 61 -25.90 38.31 -22.87
C THR A 61 -26.22 38.04 -21.40
N GLY A 62 -26.93 38.94 -20.74
CA GLY A 62 -27.18 38.89 -19.28
C GLY A 62 -27.90 37.64 -18.76
N ASP A 63 -28.20 36.68 -19.63
CA ASP A 63 -28.76 35.37 -19.30
C ASP A 63 -27.64 34.37 -18.98
N THR A 64 -27.45 34.12 -17.68
CA THR A 64 -26.40 33.21 -17.17
C THR A 64 -26.59 31.75 -17.62
N THR A 65 -27.80 31.37 -18.01
CA THR A 65 -28.18 29.99 -18.35
C THR A 65 -27.63 29.60 -19.72
N ARG A 66 -27.59 30.56 -20.65
CA ARG A 66 -27.15 30.37 -22.05
C ARG A 66 -25.66 30.61 -22.28
N ARG A 67 -24.94 31.08 -21.27
CA ARG A 67 -23.50 31.40 -21.34
C ARG A 67 -22.60 30.24 -21.78
N PHE A 68 -23.04 29.00 -21.60
CA PHE A 68 -22.27 27.80 -21.91
C PHE A 68 -22.87 26.95 -23.04
N ASP A 69 -23.87 27.46 -23.77
CA ASP A 69 -24.49 26.70 -24.86
C ASP A 69 -23.53 26.39 -26.01
N ALA A 70 -22.47 27.20 -26.18
CA ALA A 70 -21.39 26.90 -27.12
C ALA A 70 -20.66 25.56 -26.83
N PHE A 71 -20.77 25.04 -25.60
CA PHE A 71 -20.19 23.76 -25.18
C PHE A 71 -21.25 22.65 -25.01
N ARG A 72 -22.53 22.91 -25.35
CA ARG A 72 -23.63 21.94 -25.25
C ARG A 72 -24.03 21.44 -26.64
N THR A 73 -24.33 20.15 -26.75
CA THR A 73 -24.84 19.54 -27.98
C THR A 73 -26.28 19.95 -28.31
N LYS A 74 -27.04 20.44 -27.33
CA LYS A 74 -28.38 21.02 -27.50
C LYS A 74 -28.51 22.29 -26.64
N HIS A 75 -29.13 23.33 -27.22
CA HIS A 75 -29.37 24.61 -26.55
C HIS A 75 -30.30 24.43 -25.35
N LYS A 76 -29.98 25.06 -24.21
CA LYS A 76 -30.86 25.03 -23.03
C LYS A 76 -31.91 26.15 -23.12
N MET A 77 -33.17 25.84 -22.85
CA MET A 77 -34.21 26.87 -22.73
C MET A 77 -33.88 27.83 -21.59
N SER A 78 -34.28 29.10 -21.68
CA SER A 78 -34.13 30.01 -20.54
C SER A 78 -35.06 29.58 -19.41
N ASP A 79 -34.75 29.97 -18.18
CA ASP A 79 -35.56 29.59 -17.02
C ASP A 79 -37.02 30.06 -17.15
N ASP A 80 -37.24 31.26 -17.71
CA ASP A 80 -38.57 31.81 -17.96
C ASP A 80 -39.35 31.03 -19.03
N GLU A 81 -38.69 30.70 -20.16
CA GLU A 81 -39.30 29.88 -21.22
C GLU A 81 -39.60 28.45 -20.75
N ALA A 82 -38.77 27.89 -19.87
CA ALA A 82 -38.96 26.56 -19.30
C ALA A 82 -40.16 26.51 -18.35
N ILE A 83 -40.33 27.55 -17.52
CA ILE A 83 -41.48 27.66 -16.61
C ILE A 83 -42.77 27.86 -17.41
N GLU A 84 -42.77 28.70 -18.45
CA GLU A 84 -43.98 28.93 -19.26
C GLU A 84 -44.44 27.67 -20.00
N LYS A 85 -43.48 26.84 -20.48
CA LYS A 85 -43.79 25.67 -21.31
C LYS A 85 -44.01 24.38 -20.51
N TYR A 86 -43.31 24.19 -19.38
CA TYR A 86 -43.33 22.94 -18.60
C TYR A 86 -43.74 23.15 -17.14
N GLY A 87 -44.11 24.37 -16.73
CA GLY A 87 -44.49 24.72 -15.36
C GLY A 87 -43.34 24.73 -14.36
N THR A 88 -42.13 24.30 -14.76
CA THR A 88 -40.95 24.25 -13.88
C THR A 88 -39.69 24.56 -14.68
N LYS A 89 -38.70 25.19 -14.03
CA LYS A 89 -37.36 25.42 -14.61
C LYS A 89 -36.56 24.13 -14.87
N TYR A 90 -36.99 23.02 -14.25
CA TYR A 90 -36.33 21.71 -14.32
C TYR A 90 -37.04 20.79 -15.32
N TYR A 91 -37.32 21.29 -16.52
CA TYR A 91 -38.05 20.55 -17.56
C TYR A 91 -37.41 19.19 -17.92
N GLU A 92 -36.09 19.06 -17.74
CA GLU A 92 -35.29 17.84 -17.94
C GLU A 92 -35.70 16.68 -17.00
N PHE A 93 -36.38 16.98 -15.89
CA PHE A 93 -36.78 16.00 -14.86
C PHE A 93 -38.30 15.72 -14.83
N THR A 94 -39.05 16.26 -15.79
CA THR A 94 -40.53 16.16 -15.85
C THR A 94 -41.05 14.72 -16.04
N ASN A 95 -40.22 13.80 -16.54
CA ASN A 95 -40.60 12.40 -16.73
C ASN A 95 -40.54 11.54 -15.45
N ILE A 96 -40.03 12.07 -14.33
CA ILE A 96 -39.73 11.24 -13.14
C ILE A 96 -40.74 11.49 -12.01
N VAL A 97 -41.26 12.72 -11.82
CA VAL A 97 -42.35 12.97 -10.86
C VAL A 97 -43.17 14.19 -11.32
N SER A 98 -44.37 13.97 -11.86
CA SER A 98 -45.36 15.06 -11.96
C SER A 98 -46.12 15.19 -10.63
N HIS A 99 -46.66 16.37 -10.32
CA HIS A 99 -47.51 16.56 -9.14
C HIS A 99 -48.67 15.55 -9.09
N LYS A 100 -49.25 15.20 -10.24
CA LYS A 100 -50.27 14.15 -10.34
C LYS A 100 -49.74 12.77 -9.94
N THR A 101 -48.54 12.40 -10.39
CA THR A 101 -47.92 11.11 -10.08
C THR A 101 -47.59 10.99 -8.59
N ARG A 102 -47.26 12.10 -7.95
CA ARG A 102 -47.01 12.16 -6.51
C ARG A 102 -48.31 12.00 -5.71
N ASP A 103 -49.38 12.69 -6.11
CA ASP A 103 -50.68 12.59 -5.43
C ASP A 103 -51.31 11.20 -5.58
N GLU A 104 -51.10 10.52 -6.72
CA GLU A 104 -51.52 9.13 -6.93
C GLU A 104 -50.74 8.12 -6.06
N ILE A 105 -49.44 8.32 -5.86
CA ILE A 105 -48.58 7.37 -5.11
C ILE A 105 -48.62 7.63 -3.60
N PHE A 106 -48.66 8.90 -3.18
CA PHE A 106 -48.50 9.30 -1.78
C PHE A 106 -49.78 9.88 -1.15
N GLY A 107 -50.86 10.04 -1.91
CA GLY A 107 -52.11 10.68 -1.48
C GLY A 107 -52.03 12.20 -1.42
N PRO A 108 -53.19 12.90 -1.35
CA PRO A 108 -53.21 14.36 -1.28
C PRO A 108 -52.60 14.84 0.04
N THR A 109 -51.72 15.84 -0.05
CA THR A 109 -51.13 16.47 1.14
C THR A 109 -52.16 17.37 1.82
N ASN A 110 -52.67 16.96 2.98
CA ASN A 110 -53.53 17.78 3.86
C ASN A 110 -52.73 18.84 4.65
N TYR A 111 -51.80 19.54 4.01
CA TYR A 111 -51.25 20.76 4.57
C TYR A 111 -52.06 21.92 3.99
N ASP A 112 -52.97 22.48 4.80
CA ASP A 112 -53.58 23.76 4.51
C ASP A 112 -52.46 24.81 4.43
N ASP A 113 -52.29 25.41 3.25
CA ASP A 113 -51.46 26.58 3.06
C ASP A 113 -51.99 27.69 3.98
N MET A 114 -51.27 27.96 5.06
CA MET A 114 -51.45 29.17 5.84
C MET A 114 -51.20 30.34 4.90
N ASN A 115 -52.30 31.00 4.51
CA ASN A 115 -52.35 32.18 3.67
C ASN A 115 -51.58 33.33 4.35
N ILE A 116 -50.27 33.41 4.11
CA ILE A 116 -49.45 34.58 4.49
C ILE A 116 -49.57 35.55 3.31
N PRO A 117 -50.10 36.77 3.50
CA PRO A 117 -50.19 37.75 2.43
C PRO A 117 -48.78 38.10 1.93
N GLU A 118 -48.53 37.91 0.63
CA GLU A 118 -47.31 38.41 -0.02
C GLU A 118 -47.37 39.94 -0.09
N GLU A 119 -46.72 40.61 0.87
CA GLU A 119 -46.32 42.00 0.66
C GLU A 119 -45.19 42.04 -0.38
N LYS A 120 -45.53 42.50 -1.60
CA LYS A 120 -44.55 42.91 -2.60
C LYS A 120 -43.76 44.11 -2.07
N GLN A 121 -42.57 43.85 -1.52
CA GLN A 121 -41.58 44.90 -1.29
C GLN A 121 -40.79 45.13 -2.58
N GLU A 122 -40.97 46.29 -3.20
CA GLU A 122 -40.08 46.78 -4.26
C GLU A 122 -38.67 46.99 -3.70
N GLU A 123 -37.71 46.18 -4.16
CA GLU A 123 -36.29 46.38 -3.83
C GLU A 123 -35.75 47.65 -4.49
N LYS A 124 -35.51 48.69 -3.69
CA LYS A 124 -34.69 49.84 -4.10
C LYS A 124 -33.19 49.48 -4.04
N PRO A 125 -32.37 49.98 -4.99
CA PRO A 125 -30.96 49.62 -5.07
C PRO A 125 -30.18 50.15 -3.85
N LYS A 126 -29.50 49.25 -3.14
CA LYS A 126 -28.65 49.58 -1.99
C LYS A 126 -27.36 50.25 -2.47
N ILE A 127 -27.28 51.57 -2.31
CA ILE A 127 -26.04 52.34 -2.36
C ILE A 127 -25.33 52.15 -1.02
N ILE A 128 -24.12 51.60 -1.04
CA ILE A 128 -23.28 51.43 0.15
C ILE A 128 -22.56 52.76 0.41
N SER A 129 -22.89 53.44 1.51
CA SER A 129 -22.15 54.58 2.05
C SER A 129 -21.16 54.12 3.14
N PRO A 130 -20.01 54.81 3.30
CA PRO A 130 -18.92 54.38 4.18
C PRO A 130 -19.27 54.58 5.66
N ILE A 131 -18.95 53.57 6.48
CA ILE A 131 -19.11 53.59 7.94
C ILE A 131 -18.05 54.52 8.53
N GLY A 132 -18.50 55.69 9.00
CA GLY A 132 -17.65 56.65 9.68
C GLY A 132 -18.35 57.98 9.99
N ALA A 133 -19.46 57.97 10.72
CA ALA A 133 -19.96 59.17 11.42
C ALA A 133 -21.05 58.83 12.46
N GLY A 134 -20.62 58.78 13.72
CA GLY A 134 -21.30 59.37 14.87
C GLY A 134 -22.71 58.92 15.27
N HIS A 135 -22.81 58.19 16.39
CA HIS A 135 -23.83 58.53 17.39
C HIS A 135 -23.24 58.54 18.81
N LYS A 136 -23.52 59.67 19.47
CA LYS A 136 -23.08 60.09 20.81
C LYS A 136 -23.60 59.13 21.89
N TYR A 137 -22.75 58.76 22.83
CA TYR A 137 -23.17 58.20 24.12
C TYR A 137 -22.88 59.20 25.25
N GLN A 138 -23.93 59.49 26.03
CA GLN A 138 -23.92 60.37 27.20
C GLN A 138 -23.24 59.67 28.40
N LYS A 139 -22.52 60.45 29.21
CA LYS A 139 -21.94 60.03 30.50
C LYS A 139 -23.02 60.02 31.59
N PRO A 140 -22.96 59.05 32.52
CA PRO A 140 -23.30 59.30 33.91
C PRO A 140 -22.07 59.22 34.82
N GLU A 141 -22.21 59.88 35.98
CA GLU A 141 -21.16 60.36 36.86
C GLU A 141 -20.59 59.34 37.87
N LYS A 142 -19.46 59.73 38.46
CA LYS A 142 -18.73 59.05 39.54
C LYS A 142 -19.54 58.99 40.84
N GLN A 143 -19.50 57.84 41.53
CA GLN A 143 -19.58 57.79 43.00
C GLN A 143 -18.38 57.02 43.57
N LYS A 144 -17.72 57.66 44.54
CA LYS A 144 -16.66 57.09 45.39
C LYS A 144 -17.27 56.61 46.71
N SER A 145 -16.93 55.41 47.16
CA SER A 145 -16.81 55.06 48.59
C SER A 145 -15.90 53.83 48.70
N LYS A 146 -14.68 54.03 49.20
CA LYS A 146 -14.16 53.83 50.57
C LYS A 146 -13.68 52.40 50.82
N VAL A 147 -12.36 52.34 51.01
CA VAL A 147 -11.52 51.25 51.52
C VAL A 147 -11.86 51.00 52.99
N ASP A 148 -11.81 49.75 53.45
CA ASP A 148 -11.34 49.37 54.79
C ASP A 148 -10.79 47.91 54.79
N ASP A 149 -9.48 47.84 55.01
CA ASP A 149 -8.58 46.88 55.68
C ASP A 149 -8.84 45.35 55.81
N PHE A 150 -7.83 44.61 55.29
CA PHE A 150 -7.01 43.49 55.85
C PHE A 150 -7.41 42.83 57.20
N PRO A 151 -7.00 41.57 57.56
CA PRO A 151 -5.75 40.87 57.16
C PRO A 151 -5.84 39.32 57.01
N PHE A 152 -4.94 38.71 56.25
CA PHE A 152 -4.04 37.63 56.73
C PHE A 152 -3.02 37.31 55.65
N ARG A 153 -1.77 37.63 55.96
CA ARG A 153 -0.56 37.30 55.22
C ARG A 153 -0.06 35.93 55.69
N THR A 154 0.11 35.00 54.75
CA THR A 154 1.24 34.06 54.77
C THR A 154 1.73 33.88 53.33
N LYS A 155 2.98 34.26 53.09
CA LYS A 155 3.69 34.12 51.81
C LYS A 155 3.98 32.64 51.53
N PRO A 156 3.88 32.21 50.27
CA PRO A 156 4.95 31.43 49.65
C PRO A 156 5.47 32.09 48.36
N GLU A 157 6.69 31.73 48.01
CA GLU A 157 7.60 32.37 47.06
C GLU A 157 7.06 32.50 45.62
N VAL A 158 7.33 33.67 45.02
CA VAL A 158 7.16 33.92 43.59
C VAL A 158 8.52 33.72 42.92
N LYS A 159 8.65 32.69 42.07
CA LYS A 159 9.68 32.65 41.03
C LYS A 159 9.27 33.62 39.90
N PRO A 160 10.16 34.49 39.41
CA PRO A 160 9.85 35.36 38.28
C PRO A 160 9.78 34.57 36.97
N GLU A 161 8.71 34.78 36.21
CA GLU A 161 8.62 34.42 34.80
C GLU A 161 9.66 35.18 33.96
N PRO A 162 10.26 34.56 32.94
CA PRO A 162 11.31 35.19 32.14
C PRO A 162 10.76 36.30 31.23
N GLN A 163 11.30 37.52 31.39
CA GLN A 163 11.08 38.64 30.48
C GLN A 163 11.80 38.40 29.14
N ARG A 164 11.05 38.34 28.03
CA ARG A 164 11.61 38.42 26.68
C ARG A 164 12.15 39.83 26.41
N GLN A 165 13.47 39.99 26.33
CA GLN A 165 14.11 41.18 25.78
C GLN A 165 14.06 41.11 24.24
N VAL A 166 13.46 42.13 23.63
CA VAL A 166 13.44 42.33 22.17
C VAL A 166 14.68 43.17 21.83
N PHE A 167 15.65 42.59 21.12
CA PHE A 167 16.75 43.34 20.52
C PHE A 167 16.29 43.97 19.21
N HIS A 168 16.38 45.29 19.11
CA HIS A 168 16.25 46.05 17.86
C HIS A 168 17.62 46.10 17.16
N ALA A 169 17.73 45.55 15.94
CA ALA A 169 18.84 45.82 15.04
C ALA A 169 18.39 46.80 13.94
N LYS A 170 19.14 47.89 13.76
CA LYS A 170 18.94 48.91 12.72
C LYS A 170 19.42 48.38 11.35
N PRO A 171 18.88 48.89 10.23
CA PRO A 171 19.38 48.56 8.90
C PRO A 171 20.60 49.45 8.55
N GLU A 172 21.72 48.82 8.20
CA GLU A 172 22.85 49.48 7.52
C GLU A 172 22.78 49.23 6.01
N GLU A 173 23.11 50.27 5.25
CA GLU A 173 23.17 50.29 3.79
C GLU A 173 24.41 49.54 3.28
N ASP A 174 24.22 48.51 2.47
CA ASP A 174 25.34 47.85 1.77
C ASP A 174 25.43 48.29 0.31
N ASN A 175 26.53 48.99 0.03
CA ASN A 175 26.98 49.40 -1.29
C ASN A 175 27.43 48.19 -2.12
N PHE A 176 26.68 47.85 -3.17
CA PHE A 176 27.14 46.92 -4.21
C PHE A 176 28.27 47.56 -5.04
N ARG A 177 29.52 47.20 -4.76
CA ARG A 177 30.65 47.35 -5.69
C ARG A 177 30.91 46.00 -6.38
N SER A 178 30.79 46.01 -7.70
CA SER A 178 31.17 44.92 -8.61
C SER A 178 32.61 44.45 -8.40
N HIS A 179 32.79 43.17 -8.04
CA HIS A 179 34.04 42.45 -8.24
C HIS A 179 33.73 41.08 -8.87
N GLU A 180 34.37 40.80 -9.99
CA GLU A 180 34.26 39.55 -10.74
C GLU A 180 34.76 38.35 -9.91
N PRO A 181 34.16 37.15 -10.09
CA PRO A 181 34.66 35.96 -9.43
C PRO A 181 35.98 35.52 -10.04
N LYS A 182 37.05 35.53 -9.24
CA LYS A 182 38.30 34.83 -9.55
C LYS A 182 38.11 33.33 -9.33
N VAL A 183 38.56 32.55 -10.31
CA VAL A 183 38.69 31.10 -10.26
C VAL A 183 39.83 30.76 -9.29
N GLU A 184 39.51 30.22 -8.12
CA GLU A 184 40.50 29.55 -7.26
C GLU A 184 40.63 28.09 -7.70
N THR A 185 41.79 27.79 -8.27
CA THR A 185 42.25 26.44 -8.57
C THR A 185 42.65 25.76 -7.26
N TYR A 186 42.05 24.60 -6.95
CA TYR A 186 42.54 23.75 -5.88
C TYR A 186 43.96 23.28 -6.22
N GLN A 187 44.95 23.82 -5.52
CA GLN A 187 46.31 23.31 -5.52
C GLN A 187 46.34 21.96 -4.79
N ARG A 188 46.79 20.93 -5.49
CA ARG A 188 47.12 19.62 -4.92
C ARG A 188 48.28 19.80 -3.94
N GLU A 189 48.08 19.49 -2.67
CA GLU A 189 49.20 19.33 -1.74
C GLU A 189 50.11 18.21 -2.23
N LYS A 190 51.42 18.47 -2.26
CA LYS A 190 52.45 17.49 -2.62
C LYS A 190 52.56 16.47 -1.50
N PRO A 191 52.58 15.15 -1.79
CA PRO A 191 52.89 14.15 -0.78
C PRO A 191 54.33 14.33 -0.27
N GLU A 192 54.49 14.22 1.05
CA GLU A 192 55.78 14.24 1.74
C GLU A 192 56.71 13.12 1.22
N PRO A 193 58.03 13.36 1.14
CA PRO A 193 58.98 12.41 0.61
C PRO A 193 59.11 11.16 1.49
N ALA A 194 58.96 10.00 0.86
CA ALA A 194 59.13 8.69 1.46
C ALA A 194 60.47 8.56 2.20
N LYS A 195 60.41 8.05 3.44
CA LYS A 195 61.59 7.61 4.19
C LYS A 195 62.28 6.47 3.41
N PRO A 196 63.62 6.49 3.31
CA PRO A 196 64.36 5.54 2.49
C PRO A 196 64.28 4.13 3.08
N VAL A 197 63.75 3.19 2.29
CA VAL A 197 63.86 1.76 2.55
C VAL A 197 65.32 1.37 2.30
N VAL A 198 65.99 0.97 3.37
CA VAL A 198 67.35 0.43 3.33
C VAL A 198 67.29 -0.92 2.62
N ALA A 199 67.84 -0.97 1.40
CA ALA A 199 68.28 -2.22 0.81
C ALA A 199 69.43 -2.77 1.65
N SER A 200 69.23 -3.93 2.26
CA SER A 200 70.32 -4.71 2.85
C SER A 200 70.63 -5.89 1.93
N ASP A 201 71.93 -6.08 1.80
CA ASP A 201 72.65 -6.86 0.82
C ASP A 201 72.33 -8.36 0.78
N PHE A 202 72.56 -8.89 -0.43
CA PHE A 202 72.86 -10.29 -0.69
C PHE A 202 73.82 -10.91 0.34
N GLY A 203 73.41 -12.03 0.92
CA GLY A 203 74.27 -12.94 1.66
C GLY A 203 73.71 -14.35 1.59
N PHE A 204 74.39 -15.21 0.83
CA PHE A 204 74.20 -16.66 0.76
C PHE A 204 74.16 -17.28 2.17
N LEU A 205 73.32 -18.32 2.36
CA LEU A 205 73.69 -19.63 2.94
C LEU A 205 72.48 -20.57 3.10
N ASP A 206 72.61 -21.72 2.43
CA ASP A 206 72.25 -23.09 2.82
C ASP A 206 70.80 -23.52 3.10
N ASP A 207 70.26 -24.12 2.04
CA ASP A 207 69.56 -25.40 1.95
C ASP A 207 69.66 -26.33 3.19
N LYS A 208 68.57 -26.42 3.97
CA LYS A 208 68.06 -27.63 4.69
C LYS A 208 66.95 -27.26 5.70
N ASN A 209 65.72 -27.08 5.22
CA ASN A 209 64.47 -27.54 5.85
C ASN A 209 63.28 -26.87 5.16
N SER A 210 62.78 -27.52 4.11
CA SER A 210 61.45 -27.24 3.57
C SER A 210 60.41 -28.14 4.28
N PRO A 211 59.41 -27.58 4.99
CA PRO A 211 58.19 -28.31 5.24
C PRO A 211 57.42 -28.40 3.92
N LYS A 212 57.26 -29.62 3.41
CA LYS A 212 56.41 -29.94 2.27
C LYS A 212 54.97 -29.48 2.55
N VAL A 213 54.56 -28.37 1.95
CA VAL A 213 53.15 -28.04 1.79
C VAL A 213 52.66 -28.83 0.58
N SER A 214 51.99 -29.95 0.84
CA SER A 214 51.28 -30.70 -0.18
C SER A 214 50.12 -29.84 -0.72
N GLU A 215 50.21 -29.48 -1.99
CA GLU A 215 49.06 -29.02 -2.77
C GLU A 215 48.04 -30.15 -2.89
N THR A 216 47.13 -30.25 -1.93
CA THR A 216 45.82 -30.85 -2.17
C THR A 216 44.94 -29.79 -2.78
N ILE A 217 44.97 -29.69 -4.10
CA ILE A 217 43.86 -29.16 -4.88
C ILE A 217 42.65 -30.01 -4.47
N LYS A 218 41.78 -29.46 -3.62
CA LYS A 218 40.44 -30.00 -3.41
C LYS A 218 39.69 -29.79 -4.73
N THR A 219 39.82 -30.78 -5.61
CA THR A 219 38.78 -31.07 -6.59
C THR A 219 37.47 -31.15 -5.81
N PRO A 220 36.41 -30.41 -6.19
CA PRO A 220 35.13 -30.56 -5.55
C PRO A 220 34.65 -31.98 -5.84
N SER A 221 34.75 -32.84 -4.84
CA SER A 221 34.19 -34.17 -4.86
C SER A 221 32.68 -34.03 -5.05
N LEU A 222 32.19 -34.49 -6.20
CA LEU A 222 30.80 -34.84 -6.45
C LEU A 222 30.43 -36.01 -5.52
N ASP A 223 30.26 -35.74 -4.23
CA ASP A 223 29.95 -36.78 -3.25
C ASP A 223 28.81 -36.35 -2.33
N LYS A 224 27.68 -37.03 -2.55
CA LYS A 224 26.44 -37.09 -1.75
C LYS A 224 25.63 -35.79 -1.69
N LYS A 225 24.46 -35.78 -2.36
CA LYS A 225 23.37 -34.87 -2.02
C LYS A 225 23.03 -35.07 -0.54
N GLU A 226 23.56 -34.22 0.34
CA GLU A 226 23.12 -34.16 1.72
C GLU A 226 21.62 -33.86 1.71
N THR A 227 20.85 -34.72 2.37
CA THR A 227 19.40 -34.53 2.48
C THR A 227 19.15 -33.22 3.22
N TYR A 228 18.37 -32.32 2.62
CA TYR A 228 18.09 -31.01 3.20
C TYR A 228 17.55 -31.14 4.63
N GLN A 229 18.15 -30.42 5.57
CA GLN A 229 17.73 -30.40 6.97
C GLN A 229 16.79 -29.21 7.17
N HIS A 230 15.56 -29.51 7.55
CA HIS A 230 14.56 -28.47 7.83
C HIS A 230 14.82 -27.81 9.19
N PRO A 231 14.57 -26.50 9.33
CA PRO A 231 14.55 -25.84 10.64
C PRO A 231 13.57 -26.54 11.59
N SER A 232 13.98 -26.73 12.85
CA SER A 232 13.18 -27.42 13.86
C SER A 232 12.08 -26.51 14.43
N ILE A 233 10.91 -27.06 14.78
CA ILE A 233 9.85 -26.33 15.49
C ILE A 233 10.33 -25.83 16.87
N SER A 234 11.35 -26.47 17.45
CA SER A 234 11.91 -26.08 18.74
C SER A 234 12.53 -24.67 18.75
N LEU A 235 12.70 -24.04 17.58
CA LEU A 235 13.15 -22.65 17.46
C LEU A 235 12.08 -21.65 17.89
N PHE A 236 10.79 -22.04 17.90
CA PHE A 236 9.69 -21.13 18.17
C PHE A 236 9.23 -21.19 19.63
N SER A 237 8.98 -20.02 20.21
CA SER A 237 8.39 -19.94 21.54
C SER A 237 6.92 -20.36 21.53
N LYS A 238 6.49 -20.98 22.63
CA LYS A 238 5.10 -21.42 22.83
C LYS A 238 4.55 -20.74 24.08
N LYS A 239 3.25 -20.47 24.06
CA LYS A 239 2.51 -19.94 25.21
C LYS A 239 1.35 -20.86 25.54
N ASP A 240 1.21 -21.21 26.81
CA ASP A 240 0.06 -21.96 27.29
C ASP A 240 -1.17 -21.06 27.31
N ARG A 241 -2.29 -21.62 26.84
CA ARG A 241 -3.57 -20.90 26.74
C ARG A 241 -4.69 -21.79 27.25
N ASP A 242 -5.47 -21.29 28.20
CA ASP A 242 -6.67 -21.96 28.67
C ASP A 242 -7.88 -21.44 27.87
N THR A 243 -8.33 -22.25 26.92
CA THR A 243 -9.50 -21.95 26.07
C THR A 243 -10.84 -22.18 26.76
N ASN A 244 -10.85 -22.81 27.94
CA ASN A 244 -12.07 -23.10 28.70
C ASN A 244 -12.24 -22.17 29.91
N GLU A 245 -11.29 -21.28 30.17
CA GLU A 245 -11.38 -20.29 31.23
C GLU A 245 -12.61 -19.38 31.03
N GLN A 246 -13.49 -19.33 32.02
CA GLN A 246 -14.60 -18.38 32.10
C GLN A 246 -14.33 -17.34 33.19
N PRO A 247 -13.70 -16.21 32.83
CA PRO A 247 -13.38 -15.18 33.80
C PRO A 247 -14.64 -14.40 34.22
N GLN A 248 -14.65 -13.85 35.43
CA GLN A 248 -15.81 -13.12 35.98
C GLN A 248 -16.34 -12.02 35.05
N TRP A 249 -15.44 -11.27 34.39
CA TRP A 249 -15.84 -10.19 33.48
C TRP A 249 -16.65 -10.67 32.28
N LEU A 250 -16.51 -11.93 31.88
CA LEU A 250 -17.26 -12.54 30.79
C LEU A 250 -18.69 -12.80 31.25
N LEU A 251 -18.87 -13.32 32.47
CA LEU A 251 -20.19 -13.53 33.07
C LEU A 251 -20.93 -12.19 33.24
N ASP A 252 -20.24 -11.17 33.73
CA ASP A 252 -20.80 -9.82 33.87
C ASP A 252 -21.26 -9.25 32.50
N GLN A 253 -20.55 -9.57 31.41
CA GLN A 253 -20.94 -9.14 30.05
C GLN A 253 -22.21 -9.86 29.55
N ILE A 254 -22.43 -11.13 29.91
CA ILE A 254 -23.67 -11.85 29.59
C ILE A 254 -24.85 -11.14 30.24
N ASP A 255 -24.73 -10.79 31.53
CA ASP A 255 -25.78 -10.08 32.27
C ASP A 255 -26.08 -8.71 31.64
N VAL A 256 -25.04 -7.97 31.24
CA VAL A 256 -25.19 -6.69 30.53
C VAL A 256 -25.89 -6.88 29.18
N ILE A 257 -25.51 -7.87 28.37
CA ILE A 257 -26.16 -8.14 27.07
C ILE A 257 -27.64 -8.46 27.26
N ASN A 258 -27.97 -9.35 28.20
CA ASN A 258 -29.35 -9.74 28.48
C ASN A 258 -30.18 -8.53 28.98
N ALA A 259 -29.62 -7.71 29.86
CA ALA A 259 -30.27 -6.49 30.34
C ALA A 259 -30.52 -5.48 29.20
N THR A 260 -29.55 -5.29 28.30
CA THR A 260 -29.73 -4.43 27.12
C THR A 260 -30.80 -4.97 26.18
N LEU A 261 -30.81 -6.28 25.88
CA LEU A 261 -31.86 -6.89 25.05
C LEU A 261 -33.26 -6.64 25.63
N GLN A 262 -33.40 -6.83 26.95
CA GLN A 262 -34.66 -6.59 27.67
C GLN A 262 -35.09 -5.11 27.62
N GLN A 263 -34.16 -4.17 27.81
CA GLN A 263 -34.43 -2.73 27.79
C GLN A 263 -34.99 -2.26 26.43
N PHE A 264 -34.55 -2.88 25.33
CA PHE A 264 -35.01 -2.57 23.98
C PHE A 264 -36.19 -3.45 23.51
N GLY A 265 -36.76 -4.27 24.40
CA GLY A 265 -37.89 -5.14 24.10
C GLY A 265 -37.56 -6.15 23.00
N ILE A 266 -36.33 -6.68 23.00
CA ILE A 266 -35.91 -7.77 22.13
C ILE A 266 -35.95 -9.04 22.96
N GLU A 267 -36.88 -9.94 22.64
CA GLU A 267 -37.04 -11.22 23.30
C GLU A 267 -35.94 -12.19 22.83
N GLY A 268 -34.91 -12.32 23.66
CA GLY A 268 -33.79 -13.23 23.43
C GLY A 268 -32.82 -13.22 24.59
N GLU A 269 -31.99 -14.24 24.67
CA GLU A 269 -31.00 -14.42 25.73
C GLU A 269 -29.70 -15.04 25.21
N VAL A 270 -28.60 -14.75 25.90
CA VAL A 270 -27.31 -15.42 25.65
C VAL A 270 -27.38 -16.85 26.17
N LYS A 271 -27.27 -17.85 25.29
CA LYS A 271 -27.29 -19.28 25.64
C LYS A 271 -25.90 -19.83 25.96
N SER A 272 -24.90 -19.35 25.23
CA SER A 272 -23.52 -19.84 25.29
C SER A 272 -22.55 -18.72 24.96
N SER A 273 -21.33 -18.86 25.45
CA SER A 273 -20.22 -17.95 25.21
C SER A 273 -18.95 -18.74 24.93
N LYS A 274 -18.17 -18.30 23.95
CA LYS A 274 -16.88 -18.89 23.60
C LYS A 274 -15.80 -17.81 23.64
N LYS A 275 -14.85 -17.94 24.57
CA LYS A 275 -13.70 -17.04 24.71
C LYS A 275 -12.65 -17.39 23.65
N GLY A 276 -12.47 -16.50 22.67
CA GLY A 276 -11.35 -16.55 21.73
C GLY A 276 -10.14 -15.75 22.24
N PRO A 277 -9.04 -15.67 21.47
CA PRO A 277 -7.83 -14.93 21.86
C PRO A 277 -8.07 -13.43 22.09
N THR A 278 -8.77 -12.80 21.15
CA THR A 278 -8.91 -11.33 21.09
C THR A 278 -10.35 -10.89 21.34
N VAL A 279 -11.31 -11.74 20.98
CA VAL A 279 -12.75 -11.52 21.11
C VAL A 279 -13.42 -12.73 21.75
N THR A 280 -14.53 -12.48 22.43
CA THR A 280 -15.45 -13.50 22.92
C THR A 280 -16.71 -13.46 22.07
N ARG A 281 -17.16 -14.62 21.59
CA ARG A 281 -18.43 -14.77 20.86
C ARG A 281 -19.53 -15.17 21.84
N TYR A 282 -20.56 -14.35 21.95
CA TYR A 282 -21.79 -14.64 22.66
C TYR A 282 -22.84 -15.13 21.67
N GLU A 283 -23.39 -16.32 21.90
CA GLU A 283 -24.43 -16.92 21.08
C GLU A 283 -25.80 -16.54 21.66
N ILE A 284 -26.49 -15.62 20.98
CA ILE A 284 -27.79 -15.11 21.38
C ILE A 284 -28.88 -15.94 20.68
N ALA A 285 -29.75 -16.54 21.48
CA ALA A 285 -30.98 -17.15 21.00
C ALA A 285 -32.09 -16.12 20.99
N LEU A 286 -32.79 -16.01 19.86
CA LEU A 286 -33.95 -15.15 19.70
C LEU A 286 -35.23 -15.99 19.80
N GLU A 287 -36.27 -15.44 20.42
CA GLU A 287 -37.58 -16.09 20.46
C GLU A 287 -38.23 -16.14 19.05
N PRO A 288 -39.09 -17.13 18.77
CA PRO A 288 -39.76 -17.26 17.49
C PRO A 288 -40.52 -15.98 17.09
N GLY A 289 -40.24 -15.49 15.88
CA GLY A 289 -40.88 -14.28 15.35
C GLY A 289 -40.08 -12.98 15.57
N VAL A 290 -39.01 -13.00 16.38
CA VAL A 290 -38.12 -11.83 16.53
C VAL A 290 -37.21 -11.69 15.31
N ASN A 291 -37.31 -10.53 14.65
CA ASN A 291 -36.47 -10.24 13.48
C ASN A 291 -35.02 -9.99 13.89
N VAL A 292 -34.08 -10.74 13.31
CA VAL A 292 -32.63 -10.61 13.48
C VAL A 292 -32.13 -9.17 13.28
N LYS A 293 -32.76 -8.41 12.37
CA LYS A 293 -32.40 -6.99 12.12
C LYS A 293 -32.57 -6.10 13.34
N ARG A 294 -33.39 -6.48 14.33
CA ARG A 294 -33.54 -5.72 15.58
C ARG A 294 -32.24 -5.70 16.40
N ILE A 295 -31.48 -6.80 16.42
CA ILE A 295 -30.17 -6.83 17.10
C ILE A 295 -29.20 -5.88 16.38
N LEU A 296 -29.18 -5.88 15.04
CA LEU A 296 -28.36 -4.96 14.26
C LEU A 296 -28.71 -3.49 14.55
N SER A 297 -29.98 -3.17 14.78
CA SER A 297 -30.42 -1.80 15.08
C SER A 297 -29.99 -1.27 16.45
N ILE A 298 -29.67 -2.15 17.40
CA ILE A 298 -29.21 -1.77 18.75
C ILE A 298 -27.70 -1.94 18.93
N SER A 299 -26.93 -2.11 17.85
CA SER A 299 -25.48 -2.30 17.91
C SER A 299 -24.78 -1.21 18.73
N ASP A 300 -25.16 0.05 18.54
CA ASP A 300 -24.53 1.19 19.21
C ASP A 300 -24.85 1.19 20.72
N ASN A 301 -26.05 0.77 21.09
CA ASN A 301 -26.45 0.64 22.49
C ASN A 301 -25.74 -0.54 23.18
N LEU A 302 -25.54 -1.66 22.46
CA LEU A 302 -24.73 -2.78 22.95
C LEU A 302 -23.28 -2.35 23.14
N MET A 303 -22.70 -1.59 22.19
CA MET A 303 -21.35 -1.03 22.35
C MET A 303 -21.25 -0.12 23.58
N MET A 304 -22.23 0.77 23.77
CA MET A 304 -22.28 1.68 24.92
C MET A 304 -22.38 0.91 26.24
N SER A 305 -23.28 -0.07 26.32
CA SER A 305 -23.54 -0.85 27.55
C SER A 305 -22.35 -1.73 27.93
N LEU A 306 -21.67 -2.31 26.93
CA LEU A 306 -20.48 -3.14 27.13
C LEU A 306 -19.19 -2.32 27.30
N ALA A 307 -19.27 -0.99 27.17
CA ALA A 307 -18.12 -0.09 27.08
C ALA A 307 -17.07 -0.55 26.03
N SER A 308 -17.55 -1.09 24.90
CA SER A 308 -16.70 -1.61 23.83
C SER A 308 -16.46 -0.57 22.76
N LYS A 309 -15.26 -0.57 22.16
CA LYS A 309 -14.90 0.29 21.02
C LYS A 309 -15.54 -0.17 19.71
N SER A 310 -15.70 -1.48 19.55
CA SER A 310 -16.35 -2.09 18.39
C SER A 310 -16.98 -3.43 18.79
N ILE A 311 -18.01 -3.83 18.07
CA ILE A 311 -18.59 -5.18 18.14
C ILE A 311 -18.84 -5.67 16.72
N ARG A 312 -18.87 -6.99 16.53
CA ARG A 312 -19.28 -7.61 15.27
C ARG A 312 -20.47 -8.51 15.53
N ILE A 313 -21.50 -8.37 14.70
CA ILE A 313 -22.71 -9.19 14.77
C ILE A 313 -22.73 -10.10 13.55
N GLU A 314 -22.70 -11.41 13.78
CA GLU A 314 -22.80 -12.46 12.77
C GLU A 314 -24.15 -13.15 12.89
N ALA A 315 -25.00 -13.00 11.87
CA ALA A 315 -26.37 -13.49 11.94
C ALA A 315 -26.84 -14.13 10.62
N PRO A 316 -27.31 -15.40 10.64
CA PRO A 316 -27.09 -16.41 11.68
C PRO A 316 -25.65 -16.94 11.67
N ILE A 317 -25.20 -17.51 12.79
CA ILE A 317 -23.94 -18.26 12.85
C ILE A 317 -24.05 -19.48 11.91
N PRO A 318 -23.05 -19.73 11.03
CA PRO A 318 -23.06 -20.91 10.16
C PRO A 318 -23.24 -22.21 10.97
N GLY A 319 -24.25 -23.00 10.61
CA GLY A 319 -24.55 -24.28 11.24
C GLY A 319 -25.23 -24.20 12.62
N LYS A 320 -25.52 -23.00 13.15
CA LYS A 320 -26.22 -22.83 14.44
C LYS A 320 -27.39 -21.83 14.32
N PRO A 321 -28.53 -22.08 14.99
CA PRO A 321 -29.70 -21.18 14.97
C PRO A 321 -29.54 -19.99 15.94
N PHE A 322 -28.34 -19.42 16.06
CA PHE A 322 -28.02 -18.34 16.98
C PHE A 322 -27.48 -17.11 16.25
N VAL A 323 -27.61 -15.95 16.88
CA VAL A 323 -26.94 -14.71 16.47
C VAL A 323 -25.65 -14.59 17.27
N GLY A 324 -24.51 -14.50 16.58
CA GLY A 324 -23.20 -14.33 17.20
C GLY A 324 -22.89 -12.86 17.45
N LEU A 325 -22.71 -12.48 18.70
CA LEU A 325 -22.20 -11.17 19.10
C LEU A 325 -20.74 -11.32 19.54
N GLU A 326 -19.82 -10.80 18.74
CA GLU A 326 -18.39 -10.79 19.04
C GLU A 326 -18.01 -9.50 19.75
N VAL A 327 -17.52 -9.63 20.97
CA VAL A 327 -17.10 -8.51 21.83
C VAL A 327 -15.60 -8.64 22.14
N PRO A 328 -14.82 -7.56 22.04
CA PRO A 328 -13.41 -7.54 22.43
C PRO A 328 -13.19 -7.96 23.88
N ASN A 329 -12.18 -8.80 24.11
CA ASN A 329 -11.79 -9.22 25.44
C ASN A 329 -11.17 -8.03 26.21
N LYS A 330 -11.40 -7.96 27.53
CA LYS A 330 -10.70 -6.98 28.40
C LYS A 330 -9.18 -7.19 28.40
N LYS A 331 -8.74 -8.45 28.29
CA LYS A 331 -7.34 -8.85 28.16
C LYS A 331 -7.21 -9.72 26.90
N THR A 332 -6.48 -9.22 25.91
CA THR A 332 -6.21 -9.96 24.67
C THR A 332 -5.01 -10.87 24.85
N GLU A 333 -5.10 -12.09 24.33
CA GLU A 333 -4.01 -13.06 24.33
C GLU A 333 -3.25 -13.05 23.00
N ILE A 334 -1.93 -13.20 23.07
CA ILE A 334 -1.09 -13.34 21.88
C ILE A 334 -1.12 -14.81 21.45
N VAL A 335 -1.39 -15.04 20.17
CA VAL A 335 -1.23 -16.35 19.53
C VAL A 335 0.22 -16.49 19.10
N ALA A 336 1.05 -17.25 19.82
CA ALA A 336 2.44 -17.46 19.40
C ALA A 336 2.49 -18.42 18.19
N PHE A 337 3.35 -18.12 17.22
CA PHE A 337 3.50 -18.93 16.00
C PHE A 337 3.83 -20.39 16.31
N GLY A 338 4.70 -20.62 17.31
CA GLY A 338 5.05 -21.96 17.79
C GLY A 338 3.85 -22.82 18.21
N ASN A 339 2.79 -22.23 18.79
CA ASN A 339 1.57 -22.98 19.13
C ASN A 339 0.75 -23.42 17.91
N VAL A 340 0.88 -22.72 16.79
CA VAL A 340 0.10 -22.98 15.57
C VAL A 340 0.82 -23.99 14.68
N VAL A 341 2.15 -23.92 14.59
CA VAL A 341 2.94 -24.85 13.77
C VAL A 341 3.24 -26.18 14.46
N ASP A 342 3.24 -26.22 15.79
CA ASP A 342 3.38 -27.44 16.60
C ASP A 342 2.09 -28.26 16.68
N ASP A 343 1.45 -28.47 15.52
CA ASP A 343 0.27 -29.31 15.38
C ASP A 343 0.61 -30.44 14.38
N PRO A 344 0.34 -31.71 14.72
CA PRO A 344 0.53 -32.83 13.80
C PRO A 344 -0.16 -32.63 12.44
N ARG A 345 -1.30 -31.92 12.39
CA ARG A 345 -2.06 -31.61 11.15
C ARG A 345 -1.30 -30.69 10.20
N PHE A 346 -0.32 -29.95 10.70
CA PHE A 346 0.51 -29.05 9.91
C PHE A 346 1.92 -29.62 9.72
N TYR A 347 2.57 -30.03 10.79
CA TYR A 347 3.97 -30.46 10.75
C TYR A 347 4.17 -31.77 9.98
N ASN A 348 3.29 -32.75 10.18
CA ASN A 348 3.41 -34.07 9.53
C ASN A 348 2.81 -34.10 8.13
N ASP A 349 2.15 -33.03 7.68
CA ASP A 349 1.53 -32.94 6.36
C ASP A 349 2.60 -32.71 5.29
N LYS A 350 3.00 -33.78 4.60
CA LYS A 350 3.94 -33.75 3.47
C LYS A 350 3.26 -33.67 2.11
N GLU A 351 1.93 -33.84 2.07
CA GLU A 351 1.18 -33.82 0.81
C GLU A 351 0.93 -32.39 0.31
N HIS A 352 0.89 -31.43 1.23
CA HIS A 352 0.65 -30.02 0.96
C HIS A 352 1.89 -29.17 1.30
N PRO A 353 2.89 -29.10 0.41
CA PRO A 353 4.13 -28.35 0.63
C PRO A 353 3.88 -26.85 0.86
N LEU A 354 2.87 -26.28 0.20
CA LEU A 354 2.52 -24.86 0.30
C LEU A 354 1.43 -24.56 1.34
N LYS A 355 1.24 -25.46 2.30
CA LYS A 355 0.37 -25.24 3.46
C LYS A 355 1.05 -24.29 4.44
N VAL A 356 0.34 -23.23 4.83
CA VAL A 356 0.83 -22.15 5.69
C VAL A 356 -0.06 -21.99 6.91
N ALA A 357 0.57 -21.66 8.04
CA ALA A 357 -0.11 -21.38 9.30
C ALA A 357 -0.54 -19.92 9.35
N LEU A 358 -1.85 -19.68 9.47
CA LEU A 358 -2.39 -18.32 9.51
C LEU A 358 -2.58 -17.84 10.96
N GLY A 359 -3.12 -18.68 11.82
CA GLY A 359 -3.44 -18.30 13.19
C GLY A 359 -4.51 -19.19 13.81
N VAL A 360 -5.30 -18.61 14.70
CA VAL A 360 -6.34 -19.30 15.48
C VAL A 360 -7.68 -18.61 15.26
N ASP A 361 -8.76 -19.37 15.11
CA ASP A 361 -10.10 -18.82 15.02
C ASP A 361 -10.65 -18.38 16.39
N ILE A 362 -11.92 -17.95 16.42
CA ILE A 362 -12.58 -17.53 17.66
C ILE A 362 -12.87 -18.74 18.57
N ASP A 363 -13.03 -19.92 18.00
CA ASP A 363 -13.33 -21.16 18.71
C ASP A 363 -12.07 -21.82 19.30
N GLY A 364 -10.88 -21.32 18.96
CA GLY A 364 -9.59 -21.77 19.46
C GLY A 364 -8.90 -22.80 18.55
N GLU A 365 -9.43 -23.03 17.35
CA GLU A 365 -8.86 -23.96 16.38
C GLU A 365 -7.76 -23.30 15.55
N ASN A 366 -6.65 -24.02 15.37
CA ASN A 366 -5.59 -23.62 14.45
C ASN A 366 -6.09 -23.66 13.00
N ILE A 367 -5.94 -22.56 12.28
CA ILE A 367 -6.35 -22.42 10.89
C ILE A 367 -5.14 -22.38 9.96
N TYR A 368 -5.17 -23.30 9.00
CA TYR A 368 -4.17 -23.44 7.95
C TYR A 368 -4.79 -23.14 6.58
N ALA A 369 -3.99 -22.54 5.70
CA ALA A 369 -4.35 -22.32 4.30
C ALA A 369 -3.33 -23.01 3.40
N ASP A 370 -3.78 -23.61 2.30
CA ASP A 370 -2.89 -24.15 1.27
C ASP A 370 -2.88 -23.21 0.07
N ILE A 371 -1.73 -22.60 -0.22
CA ILE A 371 -1.54 -21.69 -1.35
C ILE A 371 -1.71 -22.44 -2.68
N GLN A 372 -1.43 -23.74 -2.74
CA GLN A 372 -1.62 -24.50 -3.98
C GLN A 372 -3.12 -24.63 -4.33
N ALA A 373 -3.96 -24.91 -3.33
CA ALA A 373 -5.42 -24.91 -3.48
C ALA A 373 -5.99 -23.50 -3.71
N MET A 374 -5.27 -22.47 -3.30
CA MET A 374 -5.64 -21.05 -3.31
C MET A 374 -4.57 -20.24 -4.06
N PRO A 375 -4.48 -20.36 -5.40
CA PRO A 375 -3.25 -20.11 -6.14
C PRO A 375 -2.70 -18.70 -5.99
N HIS A 376 -3.57 -17.73 -5.72
CA HIS A 376 -3.21 -16.34 -5.51
C HIS A 376 -3.98 -15.77 -4.32
N GLY A 377 -3.36 -14.89 -3.55
CA GLY A 377 -3.95 -14.27 -2.36
C GLY A 377 -3.68 -12.77 -2.29
N LEU A 378 -4.67 -12.02 -1.82
CA LEU A 378 -4.56 -10.58 -1.53
C LEU A 378 -4.58 -10.37 -0.01
N ILE A 379 -3.55 -9.69 0.51
CA ILE A 379 -3.41 -9.35 1.93
C ILE A 379 -3.45 -7.83 2.07
N ALA A 380 -4.41 -7.30 2.80
CA ALA A 380 -4.54 -5.85 2.91
C ALA A 380 -4.95 -5.40 4.30
N GLY A 381 -4.49 -4.21 4.70
CA GLY A 381 -4.84 -3.60 5.98
C GLY A 381 -4.01 -2.36 6.27
N ALA A 382 -4.46 -1.56 7.23
CA ALA A 382 -3.75 -0.34 7.63
C ALA A 382 -2.38 -0.65 8.25
N THR A 383 -1.55 0.38 8.45
CA THR A 383 -0.30 0.26 9.19
C THR A 383 -0.53 -0.31 10.60
N ASN A 384 0.40 -1.13 11.09
CA ASN A 384 0.33 -1.76 12.42
C ASN A 384 -0.92 -2.64 12.65
N SER A 385 -1.61 -3.06 11.59
CA SER A 385 -2.79 -3.92 11.69
C SER A 385 -2.44 -5.41 11.86
N GLY A 386 -1.23 -5.81 11.47
CA GLY A 386 -0.76 -7.20 11.49
C GLY A 386 -0.34 -7.76 10.12
N LYS A 387 -0.48 -6.99 9.03
CA LYS A 387 -0.12 -7.39 7.66
C LYS A 387 1.29 -7.96 7.54
N SER A 388 2.33 -7.22 7.95
CA SER A 388 3.73 -7.64 7.76
C SER A 388 4.05 -8.90 8.57
N VAL A 389 3.56 -8.97 9.82
CA VAL A 389 3.68 -10.18 10.65
C VAL A 389 3.04 -11.38 9.97
N CYS A 390 1.85 -11.21 9.36
CA CYS A 390 1.20 -12.29 8.60
C CYS A 390 2.04 -12.75 7.41
N VAL A 391 2.61 -11.82 6.63
CA VAL A 391 3.50 -12.17 5.52
C VAL A 391 4.70 -12.98 6.03
N ASN A 392 5.30 -12.57 7.15
CA ASN A 392 6.40 -13.30 7.78
C ASN A 392 5.98 -14.69 8.27
N THR A 393 4.82 -14.84 8.91
CA THR A 393 4.32 -16.16 9.32
C THR A 393 4.10 -17.10 8.14
N ILE A 394 3.65 -16.56 7.00
CA ILE A 394 3.49 -17.32 5.74
C ILE A 394 4.86 -17.75 5.21
N LEU A 395 5.82 -16.83 5.10
CA LEU A 395 7.17 -17.12 4.61
C LEU A 395 7.89 -18.16 5.48
N VAL A 396 7.88 -17.96 6.80
CA VAL A 396 8.50 -18.91 7.74
C VAL A 396 7.79 -20.27 7.68
N SER A 397 6.46 -20.32 7.57
CA SER A 397 5.72 -21.58 7.36
C SER A 397 6.21 -22.34 6.12
N LEU A 398 6.52 -21.62 5.05
CA LEU A 398 7.04 -22.22 3.82
C LEU A 398 8.48 -22.73 4.00
N LEU A 399 9.35 -21.95 4.64
CA LEU A 399 10.77 -22.31 4.85
C LEU A 399 10.94 -23.54 5.75
N ILE A 400 10.13 -23.68 6.81
CA ILE A 400 10.20 -24.85 7.70
C ILE A 400 9.70 -26.13 7.03
N LYS A 401 8.87 -26.03 5.97
CA LYS A 401 8.30 -27.19 5.27
C LYS A 401 9.05 -27.59 4.01
N ASN A 402 9.76 -26.67 3.35
CA ASN A 402 10.24 -26.89 1.98
C ASN A 402 11.75 -26.72 1.85
N SER A 403 12.35 -27.58 1.03
CA SER A 403 13.74 -27.42 0.59
C SER A 403 13.83 -26.45 -0.60
N PRO A 404 15.02 -25.89 -0.90
CA PRO A 404 15.24 -25.06 -2.10
C PRO A 404 14.98 -25.78 -3.43
N GLU A 405 15.02 -27.12 -3.45
CA GLU A 405 14.67 -27.94 -4.61
C GLU A 405 13.14 -28.05 -4.79
N ASP A 406 12.36 -27.85 -3.72
CA ASP A 406 10.91 -27.94 -3.72
C ASP A 406 10.22 -26.58 -3.87
N LEU A 407 10.85 -25.52 -3.34
CA LEU A 407 10.29 -24.18 -3.28
C LEU A 407 11.34 -23.13 -3.65
N LYS A 408 10.94 -22.23 -4.54
CA LYS A 408 11.64 -20.99 -4.88
C LYS A 408 10.78 -19.77 -4.57
N LEU A 409 11.42 -18.69 -4.15
CA LEU A 409 10.79 -17.45 -3.70
C LEU A 409 11.26 -16.26 -4.53
N ILE A 410 10.31 -15.40 -4.89
CA ILE A 410 10.59 -14.05 -5.40
C ILE A 410 9.99 -13.07 -4.40
N LEU A 411 10.83 -12.27 -3.76
CA LEU A 411 10.43 -11.32 -2.73
C LEU A 411 10.61 -9.90 -3.24
N ILE A 412 9.54 -9.11 -3.20
CA ILE A 412 9.54 -7.71 -3.62
C ILE A 412 9.19 -6.84 -2.41
N ASP A 413 10.16 -6.05 -1.96
CA ASP A 413 10.05 -5.12 -0.84
C ASP A 413 10.60 -3.73 -1.25
N PRO A 414 9.73 -2.85 -1.80
CA PRO A 414 10.15 -1.52 -2.25
C PRO A 414 10.60 -0.61 -1.09
N LYS A 415 10.32 -0.96 0.16
CA LYS A 415 10.68 -0.14 1.33
C LYS A 415 11.93 -0.64 2.06
N MET A 416 12.43 -1.84 1.73
CA MET A 416 13.60 -2.46 2.39
C MET A 416 13.47 -2.56 3.91
N VAL A 417 12.30 -2.97 4.40
CA VAL A 417 12.06 -3.06 5.85
C VAL A 417 11.66 -4.47 6.26
N GLU A 418 10.73 -5.08 5.53
CA GLU A 418 10.01 -6.25 6.02
C GLU A 418 10.63 -7.56 5.52
N LEU A 419 11.14 -7.58 4.27
CA LEU A 419 11.63 -8.81 3.64
C LEU A 419 13.17 -8.91 3.58
N THR A 420 13.89 -7.87 4.01
CA THR A 420 15.36 -7.86 4.09
C THR A 420 15.94 -9.04 4.89
N PRO A 421 15.34 -9.53 6.00
CA PRO A 421 15.86 -10.68 6.75
C PRO A 421 16.02 -11.98 5.93
N TYR A 422 15.32 -12.09 4.80
CA TYR A 422 15.33 -13.28 3.94
C TYR A 422 16.40 -13.25 2.84
N ASN A 423 17.20 -12.19 2.76
CA ASN A 423 18.32 -12.16 1.82
C ASN A 423 19.29 -13.32 2.05
N ASP A 424 19.92 -13.73 0.95
CA ASP A 424 20.96 -14.77 0.90
C ASP A 424 20.46 -16.17 1.26
N LEU A 425 19.14 -16.39 1.17
CA LEU A 425 18.57 -17.73 1.30
C LEU A 425 18.66 -18.50 -0.03
N PRO A 426 18.98 -19.80 -0.01
CA PRO A 426 19.03 -20.65 -1.19
C PRO A 426 17.66 -20.80 -1.89
N HIS A 427 16.55 -20.53 -1.19
CA HIS A 427 15.20 -20.53 -1.75
C HIS A 427 14.95 -19.33 -2.67
N LEU A 428 15.71 -18.25 -2.55
CA LEU A 428 15.50 -17.08 -3.39
C LEU A 428 15.91 -17.34 -4.85
N VAL A 429 15.09 -16.87 -5.78
CA VAL A 429 15.42 -16.85 -7.21
C VAL A 429 16.40 -15.72 -7.52
N THR A 430 16.22 -14.59 -6.83
CA THR A 430 16.98 -13.35 -6.92
C THR A 430 17.02 -12.72 -5.54
N PRO A 431 18.03 -11.89 -5.19
CA PRO A 431 17.98 -11.13 -3.96
C PRO A 431 16.69 -10.29 -3.88
N VAL A 432 16.31 -9.89 -2.67
CA VAL A 432 15.06 -9.16 -2.43
C VAL A 432 15.02 -7.91 -3.31
N ILE A 433 13.97 -7.80 -4.12
CA ILE A 433 13.85 -6.75 -5.12
C ILE A 433 13.28 -5.50 -4.48
N THR A 434 14.00 -4.40 -4.64
CA THR A 434 13.65 -3.12 -4.02
C THR A 434 13.20 -2.06 -5.03
N ASP A 435 13.58 -2.21 -6.30
CA ASP A 435 13.21 -1.29 -7.37
C ASP A 435 11.95 -1.75 -8.10
N ALA A 436 11.06 -0.81 -8.41
CA ALA A 436 9.78 -1.13 -9.03
C ALA A 436 9.90 -1.62 -10.48
N LYS A 437 10.89 -1.14 -11.26
CA LYS A 437 11.11 -1.63 -12.63
C LYS A 437 11.69 -3.04 -12.61
N MET A 438 12.64 -3.30 -11.70
CA MET A 438 13.16 -4.66 -11.50
C MET A 438 12.06 -5.63 -11.03
N ALA A 439 11.13 -5.16 -10.19
CA ALA A 439 9.97 -5.96 -9.78
C ALA A 439 9.07 -6.32 -10.98
N ALA A 440 8.80 -5.36 -11.87
CA ALA A 440 8.05 -5.63 -13.11
C ALA A 440 8.77 -6.66 -13.99
N GLN A 441 10.09 -6.58 -14.12
CA GLN A 441 10.88 -7.56 -14.87
C GLN A 441 10.84 -8.95 -14.23
N ALA A 442 10.94 -9.06 -12.91
CA ALA A 442 10.83 -10.34 -12.22
C ALA A 442 9.44 -10.97 -12.36
N LEU A 443 8.38 -10.16 -12.39
CA LEU A 443 7.03 -10.64 -12.68
C LEU A 443 6.92 -11.12 -14.14
N ASN A 444 7.51 -10.40 -15.10
CA ASN A 444 7.56 -10.84 -16.49
C ASN A 444 8.38 -12.12 -16.67
N TRP A 445 9.51 -12.26 -15.97
CA TRP A 445 10.28 -13.51 -15.93
C TRP A 445 9.42 -14.67 -15.40
N ALA A 446 8.59 -14.43 -14.39
CA ALA A 446 7.68 -15.46 -13.89
C ALA A 446 6.59 -15.84 -14.92
N VAL A 447 6.17 -14.90 -15.77
CA VAL A 447 5.29 -15.19 -16.92
C VAL A 447 6.03 -16.04 -17.95
N ASP A 448 7.26 -15.70 -18.30
CA ASP A 448 8.08 -16.47 -19.25
C ASP A 448 8.35 -17.90 -18.73
N GLU A 449 8.67 -18.02 -17.43
CA GLU A 449 8.84 -19.32 -16.76
C GLU A 449 7.55 -20.13 -16.73
N MET A 450 6.38 -19.49 -16.53
CA MET A 450 5.08 -20.13 -16.64
C MET A 450 4.88 -20.73 -18.05
N GLU A 451 5.16 -19.98 -19.10
CA GLU A 451 5.03 -20.44 -20.49
C GLU A 451 5.99 -21.59 -20.80
N ARG A 452 7.25 -21.48 -20.36
CA ARG A 452 8.25 -22.55 -20.48
C ARG A 452 7.78 -23.84 -19.82
N ARG A 453 7.19 -23.76 -18.63
CA ARG A 453 6.62 -24.94 -17.93
C ARG A 453 5.47 -25.55 -18.70
N TYR A 454 4.56 -24.75 -19.25
CA TYR A 454 3.47 -25.27 -20.08
C TYR A 454 3.96 -26.00 -21.33
N GLN A 455 5.01 -25.50 -21.99
CA GLN A 455 5.64 -26.19 -23.12
C GLN A 455 6.18 -27.56 -22.70
N LYS A 456 6.89 -27.62 -21.56
CA LYS A 456 7.39 -28.89 -20.98
C LYS A 456 6.27 -29.85 -20.59
N PHE A 457 5.16 -29.35 -20.05
CA PHE A 457 4.00 -30.19 -19.70
C PHE A 457 3.38 -30.82 -20.95
N SER A 458 3.23 -30.04 -22.02
CA SER A 458 2.72 -30.52 -23.30
C SER A 458 3.59 -31.64 -23.89
N GLN A 459 4.92 -31.50 -23.84
CA GLN A 459 5.87 -32.49 -24.32
C GLN A 459 5.88 -33.78 -23.46
N SER A 460 5.64 -33.66 -22.16
CA SER A 460 5.73 -34.76 -21.19
C SER A 460 4.39 -35.39 -20.79
N ARG A 461 3.28 -35.00 -21.46
CA ARG A 461 1.89 -35.42 -21.15
C ARG A 461 1.47 -35.14 -19.69
N ALA A 462 2.13 -34.20 -19.01
CA ALA A 462 1.71 -33.73 -17.70
C ALA A 462 0.61 -32.67 -17.84
N ARG A 463 -0.33 -32.61 -16.89
CA ARG A 463 -1.37 -31.56 -16.86
C ARG A 463 -0.98 -30.38 -15.98
N ASP A 464 -0.14 -30.63 -14.98
CA ASP A 464 0.29 -29.69 -13.97
C ASP A 464 1.67 -30.07 -13.43
N ILE A 465 2.25 -29.16 -12.63
CA ILE A 465 3.56 -29.36 -11.98
C ILE A 465 3.62 -30.62 -11.12
N ARG A 466 2.51 -31.00 -10.48
CA ARG A 466 2.47 -32.20 -9.62
C ARG A 466 2.64 -33.46 -10.47
N SER A 467 1.86 -33.57 -11.55
CA SER A 467 1.93 -34.66 -12.51
C SER A 467 3.31 -34.71 -13.18
N PHE A 468 3.89 -33.55 -13.50
CA PHE A 468 5.24 -33.47 -14.07
C PHE A 468 6.28 -34.01 -13.08
N ASN A 469 6.27 -33.53 -11.84
CA ASN A 469 7.21 -33.96 -10.81
C ASN A 469 7.03 -35.43 -10.42
N ASP A 470 5.80 -35.94 -10.43
CA ASP A 470 5.51 -37.36 -10.20
C ASP A 470 6.06 -38.23 -11.33
N ASN A 471 5.98 -37.77 -12.59
CA ASN A 471 6.57 -38.46 -13.74
C ASN A 471 8.10 -38.47 -13.68
N VAL A 472 8.72 -37.34 -13.30
CA VAL A 472 10.18 -37.26 -13.04
C VAL A 472 10.57 -38.25 -11.93
N LYS A 473 9.85 -38.28 -10.81
CA LYS A 473 10.11 -39.19 -9.69
C LYS A 473 9.99 -40.67 -10.08
N ARG A 474 9.13 -40.99 -11.05
CA ARG A 474 8.96 -42.33 -11.61
C ARG A 474 9.98 -42.67 -12.71
N GLY A 475 10.85 -41.74 -13.09
CA GLY A 475 11.83 -41.92 -14.17
C GLY A 475 11.22 -41.92 -15.57
N LEU A 476 10.01 -41.39 -15.74
CA LEU A 476 9.34 -41.29 -17.04
C LEU A 476 9.83 -40.10 -17.87
N ILE A 477 10.48 -39.13 -17.22
CA ILE A 477 11.02 -37.92 -17.82
C ILE A 477 12.43 -37.74 -17.27
N ASP A 478 13.39 -37.58 -18.17
CA ASP A 478 14.79 -37.26 -17.85
C ASP A 478 15.00 -35.74 -17.75
N ASP A 479 14.22 -35.11 -16.87
CA ASP A 479 14.32 -33.68 -16.54
C ASP A 479 14.42 -33.54 -15.01
N PRO A 480 15.07 -32.48 -14.50
CA PRO A 480 15.05 -32.20 -13.07
C PRO A 480 13.64 -31.84 -12.59
N LYS A 481 13.36 -32.16 -11.32
CA LYS A 481 12.14 -31.75 -10.63
C LYS A 481 11.99 -30.22 -10.69
N MET A 482 10.77 -29.74 -10.94
CA MET A 482 10.45 -28.32 -10.92
C MET A 482 9.99 -27.88 -9.52
N PRO A 483 10.61 -26.83 -8.94
CA PRO A 483 10.13 -26.26 -7.68
C PRO A 483 8.85 -25.44 -7.89
N TYR A 484 8.03 -25.35 -6.85
CA TYR A 484 6.99 -24.32 -6.77
C TYR A 484 7.64 -22.94 -6.68
N ILE A 485 7.03 -21.93 -7.30
CA ILE A 485 7.48 -20.54 -7.18
C ILE A 485 6.40 -19.77 -6.42
N VAL A 486 6.76 -19.15 -5.30
CA VAL A 486 5.87 -18.23 -4.58
C VAL A 486 6.45 -16.83 -4.68
N ILE A 487 5.67 -15.94 -5.30
CA ILE A 487 5.99 -14.52 -5.46
C ILE A 487 5.26 -13.76 -4.36
N VAL A 488 6.00 -12.97 -3.57
CA VAL A 488 5.46 -12.15 -2.50
C VAL A 488 5.79 -10.69 -2.76
N ILE A 489 4.74 -9.87 -2.86
CA ILE A 489 4.85 -8.42 -2.99
C ILE A 489 4.41 -7.81 -1.67
N ASP A 490 5.29 -7.12 -0.93
CA ASP A 490 4.90 -6.53 0.36
C ASP A 490 3.96 -5.31 0.19
N GLU A 491 4.24 -4.45 -0.78
CA GLU A 491 3.44 -3.25 -1.04
C GLU A 491 3.21 -3.06 -2.53
N LEU A 492 2.05 -3.55 -3.02
CA LEU A 492 1.66 -3.38 -4.41
C LEU A 492 1.52 -1.89 -4.80
N ALA A 493 1.06 -1.04 -3.88
CA ALA A 493 0.80 0.36 -4.19
C ALA A 493 2.05 1.09 -4.70
N ASP A 494 3.22 0.78 -4.13
CA ASP A 494 4.48 1.42 -4.51
C ASP A 494 4.92 0.98 -5.92
N LEU A 495 4.64 -0.26 -6.31
CA LEU A 495 4.87 -0.73 -7.69
C LEU A 495 3.91 -0.07 -8.68
N MET A 496 2.63 0.05 -8.31
CA MET A 496 1.61 0.68 -9.15
C MET A 496 1.84 2.17 -9.36
N MET A 497 2.55 2.85 -8.45
CA MET A 497 2.90 4.26 -8.62
C MET A 497 3.97 4.50 -9.71
N VAL A 498 4.82 3.50 -9.98
CA VAL A 498 5.97 3.65 -10.89
C VAL A 498 5.76 2.90 -12.21
N ALA A 499 5.30 1.65 -12.14
CA ALA A 499 5.21 0.73 -13.28
C ALA A 499 3.83 0.06 -13.38
N ALA A 500 2.75 0.84 -13.24
CA ALA A 500 1.36 0.34 -13.16
C ALA A 500 0.99 -0.64 -14.27
N HIS A 501 1.30 -0.29 -15.53
CA HIS A 501 0.85 -1.05 -16.69
C HIS A 501 1.53 -2.41 -16.78
N GLU A 502 2.86 -2.45 -16.66
CA GLU A 502 3.65 -3.69 -16.73
C GLU A 502 3.33 -4.63 -15.57
N VAL A 503 3.20 -4.09 -14.35
CA VAL A 503 2.87 -4.86 -13.15
C VAL A 503 1.45 -5.42 -13.26
N GLU A 504 0.47 -4.63 -13.72
CA GLU A 504 -0.90 -5.09 -13.87
C GLU A 504 -1.04 -6.20 -14.93
N ASP A 505 -0.40 -6.05 -16.11
CA ASP A 505 -0.41 -7.09 -17.15
C ASP A 505 0.23 -8.40 -16.65
N ALA A 506 1.39 -8.31 -15.99
CA ALA A 506 2.05 -9.48 -15.44
C ALA A 506 1.21 -10.17 -14.35
N ILE A 507 0.63 -9.41 -13.41
CA ILE A 507 -0.29 -9.95 -12.38
C ILE A 507 -1.49 -10.62 -13.05
N GLN A 508 -2.08 -10.01 -14.07
CA GLN A 508 -3.23 -10.58 -14.78
C GLN A 508 -2.87 -11.90 -15.45
N ARG A 509 -1.75 -11.97 -16.17
CA ARG A 509 -1.29 -13.20 -16.83
C ARG A 509 -0.99 -14.32 -15.84
N ILE A 510 -0.28 -14.01 -14.76
CA ILE A 510 0.03 -14.96 -13.69
C ILE A 510 -1.28 -15.46 -13.08
N THR A 511 -2.14 -14.57 -12.61
CA THR A 511 -3.35 -14.96 -11.85
C THR A 511 -4.34 -15.79 -12.68
N GLN A 512 -4.35 -15.62 -14.00
CA GLN A 512 -5.23 -16.39 -14.89
C GLN A 512 -4.72 -17.81 -15.21
N LYS A 513 -3.40 -18.01 -15.30
CA LYS A 513 -2.81 -19.24 -15.88
C LYS A 513 -1.79 -19.95 -15.00
N ALA A 514 -1.24 -19.33 -13.97
CA ALA A 514 -0.07 -19.84 -13.26
C ALA A 514 -0.34 -21.05 -12.33
N ARG A 515 -1.60 -21.29 -11.93
CA ARG A 515 -1.98 -22.36 -10.98
C ARG A 515 -1.40 -23.72 -11.35
N ALA A 516 -1.56 -24.17 -12.60
CA ALA A 516 -1.06 -25.49 -13.02
C ALA A 516 0.46 -25.52 -13.20
N ALA A 517 1.07 -24.37 -13.51
CA ALA A 517 2.53 -24.20 -13.58
C ALA A 517 3.22 -24.20 -12.21
N GLY A 518 2.45 -24.18 -11.10
CA GLY A 518 2.99 -24.14 -9.75
C GLY A 518 3.63 -22.80 -9.40
N ILE A 519 3.15 -21.72 -10.00
CA ILE A 519 3.57 -20.35 -9.70
C ILE A 519 2.40 -19.66 -8.99
N HIS A 520 2.69 -19.09 -7.83
CA HIS A 520 1.70 -18.56 -6.89
C HIS A 520 2.05 -17.12 -6.54
N LEU A 521 1.02 -16.29 -6.34
CA LEU A 521 1.20 -14.85 -6.11
C LEU A 521 0.50 -14.43 -4.82
N LEU A 522 1.25 -13.88 -3.89
CA LEU A 522 0.74 -13.22 -2.69
C LEU A 522 1.02 -11.73 -2.81
N VAL A 523 -0.06 -10.97 -2.94
CA VAL A 523 0.00 -9.51 -3.07
C VAL A 523 -0.41 -8.90 -1.75
N ALA A 524 0.47 -8.10 -1.16
CA ALA A 524 0.14 -7.33 0.03
C ALA A 524 0.06 -5.83 -0.26
N THR A 525 -0.79 -5.10 0.46
CA THR A 525 -0.84 -3.64 0.37
C THR A 525 -1.38 -3.00 1.65
N GLN A 526 -0.84 -1.83 2.00
CA GLN A 526 -1.38 -0.99 3.08
C GLN A 526 -2.39 0.04 2.58
N ARG A 527 -2.53 0.20 1.26
CA ARG A 527 -3.42 1.15 0.60
C ARG A 527 -4.49 0.38 -0.18
N PRO A 528 -5.54 -0.12 0.50
CA PRO A 528 -6.64 -0.86 -0.13
C PRO A 528 -7.61 0.06 -0.88
N THR A 529 -7.07 0.86 -1.81
CA THR A 529 -7.82 1.80 -2.64
C THR A 529 -8.08 1.19 -4.02
N THR A 530 -9.11 1.66 -4.72
CA THR A 530 -9.56 1.06 -6.00
C THR A 530 -8.57 1.25 -7.16
N ASP A 531 -7.66 2.22 -7.06
CA ASP A 531 -6.56 2.47 -7.99
C ASP A 531 -5.42 1.46 -7.84
N VAL A 532 -5.18 0.97 -6.62
CA VAL A 532 -4.19 -0.08 -6.33
C VAL A 532 -4.79 -1.47 -6.56
N VAL A 533 -5.96 -1.72 -5.93
CA VAL A 533 -6.66 -3.01 -6.00
C VAL A 533 -7.77 -2.92 -7.05
N LYS A 534 -7.36 -2.84 -8.31
CA LYS A 534 -8.28 -2.74 -9.46
C LYS A 534 -9.16 -3.98 -9.61
N GLY A 535 -10.31 -3.83 -10.27
CA GLY A 535 -11.24 -4.92 -10.54
C GLY A 535 -10.63 -6.11 -11.28
N THR A 536 -9.66 -5.86 -12.16
CA THR A 536 -8.86 -6.86 -12.90
C THR A 536 -8.02 -7.74 -11.98
N ILE A 537 -7.48 -7.17 -10.90
CA ILE A 537 -6.73 -7.91 -9.88
C ILE A 537 -7.71 -8.68 -8.99
N LYS A 538 -8.79 -8.03 -8.55
CA LYS A 538 -9.79 -8.65 -7.65
C LYS A 538 -10.49 -9.85 -8.26
N SER A 539 -10.81 -9.80 -9.57
CA SER A 539 -11.54 -10.86 -10.24
C SER A 539 -10.74 -12.16 -10.36
N ASN A 540 -9.41 -12.08 -10.37
CA ASN A 540 -8.52 -13.24 -10.52
C ASN A 540 -7.88 -13.71 -9.20
N ILE A 541 -8.03 -12.95 -8.12
CA ILE A 541 -7.52 -13.30 -6.78
C ILE A 541 -8.71 -13.54 -5.83
N PRO A 542 -9.22 -14.79 -5.74
CA PRO A 542 -10.41 -15.08 -4.95
C PRO A 542 -10.17 -14.96 -3.45
N VAL A 543 -8.94 -15.29 -3.01
CA VAL A 543 -8.58 -15.45 -1.60
C VAL A 543 -8.10 -14.13 -1.04
N ARG A 544 -8.72 -13.70 0.05
CA ARG A 544 -8.46 -12.39 0.67
C ARG A 544 -8.22 -12.53 2.15
N ILE A 545 -7.22 -11.82 2.64
CA ILE A 545 -6.92 -11.62 4.05
C ILE A 545 -7.01 -10.13 4.29
N ALA A 546 -8.04 -9.70 5.01
CA ALA A 546 -8.24 -8.30 5.39
C ALA A 546 -7.92 -8.13 6.88
N PHE A 547 -6.89 -7.36 7.18
CA PHE A 547 -6.64 -6.83 8.52
C PHE A 547 -7.44 -5.55 8.74
N LYS A 548 -7.34 -5.00 9.95
CA LYS A 548 -8.00 -3.74 10.29
C LYS A 548 -7.72 -2.64 9.26
N VAL A 549 -8.80 -2.05 8.73
CA VAL A 549 -8.77 -0.89 7.83
C VAL A 549 -9.45 0.31 8.47
N ALA A 550 -9.25 1.49 7.89
CA ALA A 550 -9.79 2.74 8.42
C ALA A 550 -11.28 2.91 8.16
N SER A 551 -11.78 2.41 7.02
CA SER A 551 -13.15 2.67 6.58
C SER A 551 -13.85 1.46 5.99
N PHE A 552 -15.19 1.55 5.94
CA PHE A 552 -16.04 0.59 5.23
C PHE A 552 -15.73 0.49 3.72
N VAL A 553 -15.33 1.61 3.10
CA VAL A 553 -14.95 1.65 1.68
C VAL A 553 -13.72 0.79 1.45
N ASP A 554 -12.72 0.91 2.32
CA ASP A 554 -11.50 0.09 2.28
C ASP A 554 -11.82 -1.40 2.48
N SER A 555 -12.72 -1.72 3.42
CA SER A 555 -13.18 -3.10 3.62
C SER A 555 -13.85 -3.65 2.37
N THR A 556 -14.69 -2.85 1.72
CA THR A 556 -15.38 -3.24 0.48
C THR A 556 -14.41 -3.43 -0.68
N THR A 557 -13.35 -2.61 -0.76
CA THR A 557 -12.30 -2.79 -1.76
C THR A 557 -11.64 -4.16 -1.63
N ILE A 558 -11.38 -4.62 -0.41
CA ILE A 558 -10.69 -5.90 -0.16
C ILE A 558 -11.66 -7.08 -0.24
N LEU A 559 -12.72 -7.08 0.58
CA LEU A 559 -13.60 -8.22 0.85
C LEU A 559 -14.86 -8.26 -0.02
N ASP A 560 -15.11 -7.22 -0.81
CA ASP A 560 -16.41 -6.96 -1.46
C ASP A 560 -17.57 -6.90 -0.44
N GLY A 561 -17.27 -6.46 0.80
CA GLY A 561 -18.24 -6.33 1.88
C GLY A 561 -17.68 -5.66 3.14
N ALA A 562 -18.55 -5.49 4.13
CA ALA A 562 -18.24 -4.92 5.44
C ALA A 562 -17.43 -5.88 6.33
N GLY A 563 -16.76 -5.32 7.33
CA GLY A 563 -16.29 -6.05 8.50
C GLY A 563 -14.86 -5.77 8.88
N ALA A 564 -13.98 -5.47 7.92
CA ALA A 564 -12.57 -5.24 8.21
C ALA A 564 -12.33 -3.94 9.01
N GLU A 565 -13.23 -2.96 8.90
CA GLU A 565 -13.24 -1.72 9.68
C GLU A 565 -13.54 -1.95 11.18
N THR A 566 -14.22 -3.05 11.51
CA THR A 566 -14.60 -3.39 12.90
C THR A 566 -13.51 -4.17 13.66
N LEU A 567 -12.46 -4.60 12.94
CA LEU A 567 -11.35 -5.35 13.51
C LEU A 567 -10.54 -4.52 14.51
N LEU A 568 -9.85 -5.23 15.39
CA LEU A 568 -9.11 -4.64 16.52
C LEU A 568 -7.69 -4.25 16.15
N GLY A 569 -7.15 -4.83 15.07
CA GLY A 569 -5.74 -4.70 14.67
C GLY A 569 -4.87 -5.71 15.41
N LYS A 570 -3.54 -5.52 15.39
CA LYS A 570 -2.58 -6.43 16.05
C LYS A 570 -2.77 -7.91 15.69
N GLY A 571 -3.00 -8.21 14.41
CA GLY A 571 -3.16 -9.57 13.90
C GLY A 571 -4.62 -10.03 13.77
N ASP A 572 -5.60 -9.29 14.28
CA ASP A 572 -7.02 -9.60 14.05
C ASP A 572 -7.39 -9.37 12.57
N MET A 573 -7.91 -10.41 11.92
CA MET A 573 -8.13 -10.45 10.47
C MET A 573 -9.39 -11.19 10.06
N LEU A 574 -9.88 -10.89 8.86
CA LEU A 574 -10.90 -11.63 8.15
C LEU A 574 -10.27 -12.39 6.99
N PHE A 575 -10.41 -13.71 7.00
CA PHE A 575 -9.97 -14.60 5.93
C PHE A 575 -11.15 -15.05 5.08
N LYS A 576 -11.14 -14.70 3.80
CA LYS A 576 -12.18 -15.02 2.83
C LYS A 576 -11.60 -15.94 1.75
N LYS A 577 -11.90 -17.23 1.85
CA LYS A 577 -11.66 -18.25 0.80
C LYS A 577 -12.88 -18.48 -0.09
N SER A 578 -14.08 -18.34 0.50
CA SER A 578 -15.38 -18.54 -0.13
C SER A 578 -16.21 -17.25 -0.01
N ASP A 579 -17.54 -17.31 -0.17
CA ASP A 579 -18.39 -16.12 -0.14
C ASP A 579 -18.39 -15.42 1.23
N ARG A 580 -18.17 -16.14 2.33
CA ARG A 580 -18.19 -15.57 3.69
C ARG A 580 -16.79 -15.44 4.29
N PRO A 581 -16.45 -14.28 4.88
CA PRO A 581 -15.20 -14.12 5.61
C PRO A 581 -15.28 -14.80 6.98
N HIS A 582 -14.21 -15.49 7.35
CA HIS A 582 -14.00 -16.11 8.66
C HIS A 582 -13.04 -15.24 9.47
N ARG A 583 -13.38 -14.92 10.72
CA ARG A 583 -12.52 -14.11 11.59
C ARG A 583 -11.49 -14.96 12.29
N LEU A 584 -10.24 -14.50 12.25
CA LEU A 584 -9.07 -15.18 12.79
C LEU A 584 -8.19 -14.18 13.55
N GLN A 585 -7.52 -14.66 14.59
CA GLN A 585 -6.36 -13.98 15.16
C GLN A 585 -5.10 -14.57 14.55
N GLY A 586 -4.38 -13.74 13.80
CA GLY A 586 -3.11 -14.09 13.18
C GLY A 586 -2.08 -14.53 14.22
N ALA A 587 -1.28 -15.53 13.83
CA ALA A 587 -0.11 -15.92 14.60
C ALA A 587 0.90 -14.77 14.68
N TYR A 588 1.55 -14.66 15.82
CA TYR A 588 2.61 -13.69 16.05
C TYR A 588 3.95 -14.40 16.09
N ILE A 589 4.87 -13.93 15.26
CA ILE A 589 6.27 -14.35 15.24
C ILE A 589 7.13 -13.11 15.53
N PRO A 590 8.00 -13.15 16.56
CA PRO A 590 8.97 -12.09 16.80
C PRO A 590 10.14 -12.17 15.82
N ASP A 591 10.81 -11.04 15.58
CA ASP A 591 11.91 -10.96 14.59
C ASP A 591 13.06 -11.92 14.93
N ASP A 592 13.39 -12.09 16.21
CA ASP A 592 14.42 -13.04 16.67
C ASP A 592 14.15 -14.48 16.20
N GLU A 593 12.88 -14.91 16.16
CA GLU A 593 12.51 -16.24 15.67
C GLU A 593 12.62 -16.32 14.14
N ILE A 594 12.39 -15.21 13.43
CA ILE A 594 12.61 -15.13 11.97
C ILE A 594 14.11 -15.27 11.67
N TYR A 595 14.95 -14.48 12.35
CA TYR A 595 16.41 -14.56 12.21
C TYR A 595 16.95 -15.94 12.53
N ALA A 596 16.47 -16.57 13.62
CA ALA A 596 16.89 -17.93 13.97
C ALA A 596 16.62 -18.95 12.83
N VAL A 597 15.50 -18.79 12.10
CA VAL A 597 15.18 -19.65 10.95
C VAL A 597 16.04 -19.31 9.74
N THR A 598 16.20 -18.03 9.40
CA THR A 598 16.97 -17.63 8.22
C THR A 598 18.46 -17.89 8.39
N ASP A 599 19.02 -17.62 9.57
CA ASP A 599 20.41 -17.91 9.92
C ASP A 599 20.69 -19.42 9.90
N PHE A 600 19.79 -20.24 10.44
CA PHE A 600 19.92 -21.70 10.40
C PHE A 600 20.10 -22.23 8.97
N ILE A 601 19.35 -21.66 8.01
CA ILE A 601 19.41 -22.05 6.60
C ILE A 601 20.68 -21.50 5.95
N ARG A 602 21.00 -20.22 6.16
CA ARG A 602 22.15 -19.53 5.56
C ARG A 602 23.48 -20.13 5.98
N GLU A 603 23.61 -20.58 7.24
CA GLU A 603 24.82 -21.22 7.75
C GLU A 603 25.11 -22.59 7.12
N ARG A 604 24.10 -23.26 6.55
CA ARG A 604 24.18 -24.64 6.06
C ARG A 604 24.20 -24.76 4.54
N TYR A 605 23.64 -23.77 3.84
CA TYR A 605 23.39 -23.84 2.41
C TYR A 605 23.76 -22.52 1.75
N ASP A 606 24.57 -22.62 0.69
CA ASP A 606 24.95 -21.48 -0.12
C ASP A 606 23.78 -20.99 -0.99
N GLN A 607 23.76 -19.68 -1.22
CA GLN A 607 22.81 -19.05 -2.13
C GLN A 607 23.01 -19.50 -3.57
N ASN A 608 21.90 -19.67 -4.29
CA ASN A 608 21.89 -20.04 -5.70
C ASN A 608 20.81 -19.24 -6.44
N TYR A 609 21.16 -17.99 -6.76
CA TYR A 609 20.32 -17.10 -7.54
C TYR A 609 20.32 -17.54 -9.00
N ILE A 610 19.12 -17.61 -9.61
CA ILE A 610 18.95 -17.95 -11.02
C ILE A 610 19.41 -16.79 -11.91
N PHE A 611 19.26 -15.56 -11.42
CA PHE A 611 19.75 -14.35 -12.07
C PHE A 611 20.14 -13.30 -11.03
N GLU A 612 21.19 -12.54 -11.34
CA GLU A 612 21.61 -11.38 -10.54
C GLU A 612 20.92 -10.11 -11.05
N HIS A 613 20.83 -9.09 -10.19
CA HIS A 613 20.14 -7.83 -10.50
C HIS A 613 20.67 -7.16 -11.77
N GLU A 614 21.95 -7.33 -12.08
CA GLU A 614 22.57 -6.78 -13.29
C GLU A 614 22.06 -7.45 -14.57
N ALA A 615 21.81 -8.76 -14.56
CA ALA A 615 21.31 -9.50 -15.72
C ALA A 615 19.86 -9.12 -16.05
N LEU A 616 19.01 -8.89 -15.05
CA LEU A 616 17.64 -8.39 -15.27
C LEU A 616 17.64 -6.95 -15.80
N LYS A 617 18.45 -6.06 -15.19
CA LYS A 617 18.61 -4.68 -15.67
C LYS A 617 19.07 -4.65 -17.12
N GLN A 618 20.09 -5.44 -17.45
CA GLN A 618 20.57 -5.59 -18.82
C GLN A 618 19.43 -6.09 -19.72
N GLN A 619 18.74 -7.18 -19.38
CA GLN A 619 17.63 -7.68 -20.21
C GLN A 619 16.52 -6.65 -20.46
N ALA A 620 16.24 -5.78 -19.49
CA ALA A 620 15.21 -4.76 -19.65
C ALA A 620 15.67 -3.54 -20.44
N GLU A 621 16.91 -3.07 -20.20
CA GLU A 621 17.53 -2.06 -21.05
C GLU A 621 17.62 -2.56 -22.49
N LEU A 622 17.97 -3.84 -22.68
CA LEU A 622 18.03 -4.50 -23.97
C LEU A 622 16.65 -4.64 -24.63
N LYS A 623 15.58 -4.99 -23.89
CA LYS A 623 14.20 -5.04 -24.43
C LYS A 623 13.67 -3.66 -24.81
N GLU A 624 13.97 -2.62 -24.03
CA GLU A 624 13.53 -1.25 -24.27
C GLU A 624 14.26 -0.64 -25.50
N ILE A 625 15.51 -1.05 -25.77
CA ILE A 625 16.27 -0.61 -26.94
C ILE A 625 16.01 -1.52 -28.17
N ALA A 626 15.70 -2.81 -27.99
CA ALA A 626 15.25 -3.68 -29.10
C ALA A 626 13.88 -3.28 -29.64
N SER A 627 13.08 -2.53 -28.86
CA SER A 627 11.87 -1.87 -29.35
C SER A 627 12.15 -0.51 -30.01
N ASP A 628 13.40 -0.06 -30.08
CA ASP A 628 13.77 1.16 -30.79
C ASP A 628 13.58 0.90 -32.29
N GLU A 629 12.70 1.69 -32.92
CA GLU A 629 12.36 1.60 -34.34
C GLU A 629 13.60 1.63 -35.26
N LEU A 630 14.70 2.26 -34.81
CA LEU A 630 15.94 2.41 -35.58
C LEU A 630 16.93 1.25 -35.41
N PHE A 631 16.69 0.28 -34.52
CA PHE A 631 17.67 -0.77 -34.24
C PHE A 631 17.97 -1.63 -35.47
N GLU A 632 16.93 -2.08 -36.20
CA GLU A 632 17.10 -2.85 -37.43
C GLU A 632 17.87 -2.07 -38.49
N ASP A 633 17.45 -0.82 -38.75
CA ASP A 633 18.06 0.03 -39.77
C ASP A 633 19.54 0.33 -39.47
N VAL A 634 19.86 0.58 -38.21
CA VAL A 634 21.23 0.83 -37.75
C VAL A 634 22.07 -0.45 -37.86
N ALA A 635 21.52 -1.62 -37.56
CA ALA A 635 22.21 -2.89 -37.72
C ALA A 635 22.56 -3.16 -39.19
N TYR A 636 21.63 -2.93 -40.12
CA TYR A 636 21.87 -3.03 -41.55
C TYR A 636 22.95 -2.05 -42.02
N PHE A 637 22.86 -0.78 -41.61
CA PHE A 637 23.84 0.23 -41.98
C PHE A 637 25.25 -0.09 -41.48
N VAL A 638 25.39 -0.58 -40.25
CA VAL A 638 26.69 -0.93 -39.67
C VAL A 638 27.33 -2.10 -40.39
N VAL A 639 26.54 -3.12 -40.77
CA VAL A 639 27.04 -4.28 -41.53
C VAL A 639 27.35 -3.92 -42.99
N GLU A 640 26.57 -3.03 -43.62
CA GLU A 640 26.81 -2.58 -45.00
C GLU A 640 28.05 -1.69 -45.11
N THR A 641 28.28 -0.81 -44.13
CA THR A 641 29.41 0.12 -44.13
C THR A 641 30.68 -0.41 -43.47
N ASP A 642 30.61 -1.60 -42.86
CA ASP A 642 31.68 -2.23 -42.09
C ASP A 642 32.32 -1.28 -41.05
N ASN A 643 31.50 -0.41 -40.45
CA ASN A 643 31.97 0.67 -39.57
C ASN A 643 30.98 0.98 -38.45
N ALA A 644 31.25 0.42 -37.26
CA ALA A 644 30.46 0.66 -36.05
C ALA A 644 31.01 1.82 -35.21
N SER A 645 30.94 3.05 -35.73
CA SER A 645 31.28 4.26 -34.96
C SER A 645 30.05 5.06 -34.54
N ILE A 646 30.03 5.52 -33.29
CA ILE A 646 28.92 6.31 -32.72
C ILE A 646 28.65 7.54 -33.59
N ASN A 647 29.69 8.27 -34.00
CA ASN A 647 29.57 9.47 -34.84
C ASN A 647 28.98 9.19 -36.23
N SER A 648 29.26 8.02 -36.81
CA SER A 648 28.69 7.61 -38.11
C SER A 648 27.17 7.43 -37.99
N ILE A 649 26.76 6.68 -36.96
CA ILE A 649 25.34 6.40 -36.67
C ILE A 649 24.58 7.69 -36.32
N GLN A 650 25.18 8.60 -35.55
CA GLN A 650 24.58 9.90 -35.24
C GLN A 650 24.30 10.75 -36.48
N LYS A 651 25.23 10.77 -37.45
CA LYS A 651 25.08 11.57 -38.67
C LYS A 651 24.08 10.96 -39.64
N GLN A 652 24.09 9.63 -39.78
CA GLN A 652 23.24 8.94 -40.73
C GLN A 652 21.77 8.94 -40.30
N PHE A 653 21.52 8.71 -39.00
CA PHE A 653 20.17 8.57 -38.45
C PHE A 653 19.69 9.83 -37.69
N GLU A 654 20.47 10.90 -37.72
CA GLU A 654 20.16 12.18 -37.05
C GLU A 654 19.81 12.05 -35.55
N ILE A 655 20.42 11.09 -34.86
CA ILE A 655 20.15 10.80 -33.45
C ILE A 655 21.20 11.39 -32.48
N GLY A 656 20.77 11.65 -31.25
CA GLY A 656 21.64 12.14 -30.17
C GLY A 656 22.67 11.10 -29.69
N PHE A 657 23.76 11.57 -29.07
CA PHE A 657 24.91 10.75 -28.65
C PHE A 657 24.52 9.57 -27.77
N ASN A 658 23.71 9.82 -26.74
CA ASN A 658 23.28 8.77 -25.80
C ASN A 658 22.45 7.67 -26.48
N ARG A 659 21.64 8.02 -27.50
CA ARG A 659 20.83 7.04 -28.23
C ARG A 659 21.71 6.22 -29.18
N ALA A 660 22.64 6.86 -29.88
CA ALA A 660 23.61 6.17 -30.73
C ALA A 660 24.54 5.25 -29.92
N GLN A 661 24.99 5.68 -28.75
CA GLN A 661 25.80 4.85 -27.86
C GLN A 661 25.04 3.59 -27.42
N LYS A 662 23.79 3.74 -26.97
CA LYS A 662 22.92 2.61 -26.61
C LYS A 662 22.71 1.62 -27.76
N LEU A 663 22.47 2.12 -28.98
CA LEU A 663 22.31 1.26 -30.15
C LEU A 663 23.60 0.47 -30.47
N VAL A 664 24.77 1.07 -30.29
CA VAL A 664 26.06 0.38 -30.49
C VAL A 664 26.33 -0.67 -29.40
N GLU A 665 25.94 -0.41 -28.16
CA GLU A 665 25.99 -1.40 -27.06
C GLU A 665 25.05 -2.59 -27.32
N MET A 666 23.89 -2.35 -27.94
CA MET A 666 22.99 -3.43 -28.39
C MET A 666 23.59 -4.29 -29.49
N LEU A 667 24.21 -3.66 -30.49
CA LEU A 667 24.90 -4.41 -31.55
C LEU A 667 26.01 -5.29 -30.96
N GLU A 668 26.68 -4.85 -29.89
CA GLU A 668 27.69 -5.66 -29.18
C GLU A 668 27.04 -6.85 -28.48
N TYR A 669 25.89 -6.64 -27.83
CA TYR A 669 25.14 -7.68 -27.13
C TYR A 669 24.65 -8.79 -28.08
N TYR A 670 24.11 -8.42 -29.25
CA TYR A 670 23.72 -9.39 -30.28
C TYR A 670 24.90 -10.02 -31.03
N HIS A 671 26.13 -9.75 -30.58
CA HIS A 671 27.36 -10.19 -31.22
C HIS A 671 27.48 -9.76 -32.69
N ILE A 672 26.86 -8.63 -33.04
CA ILE A 672 26.97 -8.01 -34.36
C ILE A 672 28.26 -7.20 -34.45
N VAL A 673 28.68 -6.56 -33.35
CA VAL A 673 29.94 -5.80 -33.26
C VAL A 673 30.81 -6.25 -32.08
N SER A 674 32.10 -5.97 -32.16
CA SER A 674 33.08 -6.31 -31.11
C SER A 674 32.91 -5.49 -29.84
N PRO A 675 33.48 -5.95 -28.71
CA PRO A 675 33.57 -5.15 -27.49
C PRO A 675 34.30 -3.81 -27.68
N SER A 676 34.02 -2.85 -26.79
CA SER A 676 34.62 -1.52 -26.86
C SER A 676 36.16 -1.55 -26.86
N GLN A 677 36.77 -1.08 -27.95
CA GLN A 677 38.22 -0.88 -28.07
C GLN A 677 38.61 0.60 -27.90
N GLY A 678 38.07 1.27 -26.88
CA GLY A 678 38.37 2.67 -26.57
C GLY A 678 37.75 3.65 -27.58
N THR A 679 38.55 4.57 -28.15
CA THR A 679 38.06 5.62 -29.06
C THR A 679 37.97 5.20 -30.53
N LYS A 680 38.34 3.96 -30.87
CA LYS A 680 38.26 3.44 -32.24
C LYS A 680 36.86 2.90 -32.54
N ALA A 681 36.50 2.89 -33.82
CA ALA A 681 35.29 2.21 -34.30
C ALA A 681 35.34 0.73 -33.90
N ARG A 682 34.18 0.15 -33.55
CA ARG A 682 34.09 -1.28 -33.21
C ARG A 682 34.13 -2.11 -34.50
N GLU A 683 34.71 -3.30 -34.42
CA GLU A 683 34.78 -4.22 -35.56
C GLU A 683 33.43 -4.92 -35.73
N VAL A 684 32.99 -5.11 -36.97
CA VAL A 684 31.75 -5.83 -37.29
C VAL A 684 32.06 -7.33 -37.38
N LEU A 685 31.29 -8.16 -36.68
CA LEU A 685 31.57 -9.59 -36.52
C LEU A 685 30.72 -10.50 -37.42
N VAL A 686 29.66 -9.96 -38.02
CA VAL A 686 28.66 -10.72 -38.79
C VAL A 686 28.50 -10.19 -40.20
N ASN A 687 28.20 -11.10 -41.13
CA ASN A 687 27.85 -10.75 -42.51
C ASN A 687 26.34 -10.55 -42.68
N MET A 688 25.92 -9.99 -43.83
CA MET A 688 24.51 -9.67 -44.11
C MET A 688 23.56 -10.89 -44.01
N ARG A 689 24.04 -12.11 -44.28
CA ARG A 689 23.24 -13.34 -44.16
C ARG A 689 23.04 -13.74 -42.70
N GLU A 690 24.11 -13.65 -41.91
CA GLU A 690 24.07 -13.89 -40.47
C GLU A 690 23.22 -12.84 -39.76
N LEU A 691 23.29 -11.58 -40.18
CA LEU A 691 22.44 -10.51 -39.66
C LEU A 691 20.95 -10.81 -39.88
N ASN A 692 20.55 -11.22 -41.09
CA ASN A 692 19.16 -11.59 -41.38
C ASN A 692 18.68 -12.79 -40.54
N THR A 693 19.57 -13.72 -40.23
CA THR A 693 19.29 -14.87 -39.35
C THR A 693 19.07 -14.40 -37.90
N ILE A 694 19.91 -13.48 -37.42
CA ILE A 694 19.81 -12.89 -36.06
C ILE A 694 18.54 -12.04 -35.92
N LEU A 695 18.14 -11.32 -36.97
CA LEU A 695 16.93 -10.48 -37.00
C LEU A 695 15.64 -11.28 -37.32
N GLY A 696 15.73 -12.59 -37.52
CA GLY A 696 14.55 -13.45 -37.77
C GLY A 696 13.86 -13.23 -39.12
N LYS A 697 14.54 -12.63 -40.11
CA LYS A 697 14.06 -12.48 -41.48
C LYS A 697 14.66 -13.59 -42.34
N GLU A 698 14.06 -14.78 -42.30
CA GLU A 698 14.31 -15.79 -43.34
C GLU A 698 13.66 -15.32 -44.65
N GLU A 699 14.49 -15.13 -45.68
CA GLU A 699 14.01 -15.15 -47.07
C GLU A 699 13.58 -16.58 -47.39
N ASN A 700 12.30 -16.77 -47.71
CA ASN A 700 11.85 -17.91 -48.50
C ASN A 700 12.32 -17.77 -49.95
#